data_AF-A0A3N5V3F5-F1
#
_entry.id   AF-A0A3N5V3F5-F1
#
_cell.length_a   1.000
_cell.length_b   1.000
_cell.length_c   1.000
_cell.angle_alpha   90.00
_cell.angle_beta   90.00
_cell.angle_gamma   90.00
#
_symmetry.space_group_name_H-M   'P 1'
#
loop_
_entity.id
_entity.type
_entity.pdbx_description
1 polymer ?
#
loop_
_entity_poly.entity_id
_entity_poly.type
_entity_poly.pdbx_seq_one_letter_code
_entity_poly.pdbx_strand_id
1 'polypeptide(L)'
;PPQAVTPFLYPPYPGTASQESVFDHSTPNYTYDNIVLAYTGDQARKNCPSPAPPGTPPPQAGVCNAGAGGYWSYSLGDWVYYDGHDGIDYGISYRPVYAAADADQIVYAGWWDPQNHKINVGIYVRLHHPNGYNTYYGHMSSVAVQACSTPGCTFVPHGEMLGISGTTGNSSGPHLHLLVRNPANRSVDPYGWRGAGADPWPHNQRESLWVAYPALAYYGAQIYPSGPALDYPRTPSTGILVDDGSLGFDETPDECWNDIAASGAQGGVMRFIRPRTTAPTCTAQWNFPRGSSVGTYAVYVRIPAIRATTEGAIYTIRHAGESDQVVVNQGVFPNIYYVTDGWLYIGKYNFSGTGDEYIELANRTQDETATVADLYVGVDAVRFVLQGVATPTPSTPVTVTPTQSPTITRTPTITFTPSRTPTPTVSRTPTPSRTLTPSRTPTATRTSTVTRTPTKTRTPTFTVTPSRTRTPTRTPTLTRTPTATRTRTPTRTPTLTRTPTATRTPTFTRTPTRTRTPTRTPTITRTPTATRTRIPTATPAYRLIDVYFVNKFRYENNLPPFVVNGVRWARSNVLPQSALNEYFKGPGSTERFSYGWIALYNGFTGYSRLEIRDGVAHVYLVGTCTPDERDFNVADLISSNLKQFPDIRFVKIYDENGGTQSPDGLSDSIPACLQP
;
A
#
# COMPACT_ATOMS: atom_id res chain seq x y z
N PRO A 1 -6.88 -2.70 29.74
CA PRO A 1 -7.69 -1.99 28.72
C PRO A 1 -6.95 -2.02 27.38
N PRO A 2 -7.64 -1.90 26.22
CA PRO A 2 -6.96 -1.48 25.00
C PRO A 2 -6.26 -0.13 25.26
N GLN A 3 -5.09 0.06 24.68
CA GLN A 3 -4.35 1.32 24.80
C GLN A 3 -4.97 2.33 23.84
N ALA A 4 -5.39 3.49 24.36
CA ALA A 4 -5.94 4.57 23.55
C ALA A 4 -4.94 4.97 22.46
N VAL A 5 -5.40 4.96 21.20
CA VAL A 5 -4.55 5.20 20.03
C VAL A 5 -4.41 6.70 19.82
N THR A 6 -3.17 7.19 19.74
CA THR A 6 -2.91 8.58 19.35
C THR A 6 -3.34 8.79 17.89
N PRO A 7 -4.12 9.84 17.56
CA PRO A 7 -4.45 10.15 16.18
C PRO A 7 -3.18 10.39 15.35
N PHE A 8 -3.19 9.94 14.09
CA PHE A 8 -2.03 9.98 13.19
C PHE A 8 -2.39 10.22 11.71
N LEU A 9 -3.68 10.26 11.35
CA LEU A 9 -4.16 10.46 9.98
C LEU A 9 -4.43 11.95 9.64
N TYR A 10 -4.23 12.30 8.38
CA TYR A 10 -4.41 13.60 7.74
C TYR A 10 -5.13 13.43 6.39
N PRO A 11 -5.77 14.48 5.82
CA PRO A 11 -6.60 14.36 4.62
C PRO A 11 -5.85 13.76 3.41
N PRO A 12 -6.30 12.61 2.85
CA PRO A 12 -5.56 11.90 1.80
C PRO A 12 -5.81 12.46 0.38
N TYR A 13 -6.21 13.74 0.26
CA TYR A 13 -6.50 14.39 -1.04
C TYR A 13 -6.48 15.92 -0.95
N PRO A 14 -6.20 16.62 -2.06
CA PRO A 14 -6.39 18.06 -2.18
C PRO A 14 -7.86 18.45 -2.33
N GLY A 15 -8.22 19.68 -2.00
CA GLY A 15 -9.55 20.24 -2.14
C GLY A 15 -10.55 19.64 -1.15
N THR A 16 -11.82 19.54 -1.58
CA THR A 16 -12.90 18.87 -0.85
C THR A 16 -13.37 17.61 -1.56
N ALA A 17 -13.95 16.67 -0.83
CA ALA A 17 -14.64 15.50 -1.38
C ALA A 17 -16.07 15.40 -0.84
N SER A 18 -16.96 14.72 -1.55
CA SER A 18 -18.13 14.11 -0.93
C SER A 18 -17.72 12.85 -0.16
N GLN A 19 -18.57 12.38 0.75
CA GLN A 19 -18.45 11.06 1.34
C GLN A 19 -19.55 10.20 0.72
N GLU A 20 -19.16 9.18 -0.05
CA GLU A 20 -20.10 8.33 -0.80
C GLU A 20 -20.58 7.12 0.04
N SER A 21 -19.74 6.65 0.98
CA SER A 21 -20.06 5.56 1.90
C SER A 21 -19.46 5.78 3.29
N VAL A 22 -19.87 4.95 4.25
CA VAL A 22 -19.35 4.91 5.63
C VAL A 22 -18.69 3.56 5.89
N PHE A 23 -17.98 3.44 7.01
CA PHE A 23 -17.62 2.12 7.55
C PHE A 23 -18.87 1.56 8.23
N ASP A 24 -19.29 0.36 7.86
CA ASP A 24 -20.46 -0.27 8.48
C ASP A 24 -20.08 -0.92 9.80
N HIS A 25 -20.48 -0.32 10.92
CA HIS A 25 -20.26 -0.89 12.24
C HIS A 25 -21.10 -2.15 12.55
N SER A 26 -21.99 -2.58 11.65
CA SER A 26 -22.73 -3.85 11.77
C SER A 26 -21.87 -5.03 11.31
N THR A 27 -21.40 -5.00 10.05
CA THR A 27 -20.85 -6.16 9.34
C THR A 27 -19.73 -5.78 8.33
N PRO A 28 -18.64 -5.11 8.75
CA PRO A 28 -17.60 -4.56 7.86
C PRO A 28 -16.71 -5.65 7.24
N ASN A 29 -17.25 -6.34 6.24
CA ASN A 29 -16.66 -7.48 5.51
C ASN A 29 -17.39 -7.82 4.19
N TYR A 30 -18.26 -6.93 3.69
CA TYR A 30 -19.14 -7.09 2.52
C TYR A 30 -20.19 -8.22 2.62
N THR A 31 -20.58 -8.63 3.83
CA THR A 31 -21.78 -9.46 4.06
C THR A 31 -22.98 -8.56 4.31
N TYR A 32 -24.07 -8.76 3.56
CA TYR A 32 -25.27 -7.94 3.70
C TYR A 32 -26.16 -8.39 4.88
N ASP A 33 -26.18 -7.61 5.97
CA ASP A 33 -27.10 -7.82 7.10
C ASP A 33 -28.43 -7.04 6.95
N ASN A 34 -28.51 -6.18 5.91
CA ASN A 34 -29.65 -5.31 5.55
C ASN A 34 -29.77 -4.01 6.37
N ILE A 35 -28.71 -3.64 7.09
CA ILE A 35 -28.50 -2.39 7.83
C ILE A 35 -27.24 -1.69 7.28
N VAL A 36 -27.11 -0.38 7.47
CA VAL A 36 -25.78 0.27 7.55
C VAL A 36 -25.73 1.05 8.85
N LEU A 37 -24.68 0.87 9.65
CA LEU A 37 -24.50 1.53 10.93
C LEU A 37 -23.29 2.48 10.87
N ALA A 38 -23.56 3.79 10.80
CA ALA A 38 -22.51 4.80 10.82
C ALA A 38 -21.87 4.93 12.22
N TYR A 39 -20.65 5.48 12.27
CA TYR A 39 -19.87 5.62 13.51
C TYR A 39 -20.56 6.42 14.64
N THR A 40 -21.52 7.27 14.31
CA THR A 40 -22.38 8.01 15.25
C THR A 40 -23.46 7.16 15.91
N GLY A 41 -23.63 5.91 15.48
CA GLY A 41 -24.77 5.05 15.83
C GLY A 41 -26.01 5.26 14.97
N ASP A 42 -25.96 6.16 13.98
CA ASP A 42 -27.05 6.37 13.03
C ASP A 42 -27.21 5.16 12.10
N GLN A 43 -28.47 4.76 11.88
CA GLN A 43 -28.81 3.57 11.11
C GLN A 43 -29.53 3.93 9.81
N ALA A 44 -29.12 3.27 8.74
CA ALA A 44 -29.90 3.09 7.53
C ALA A 44 -30.42 1.65 7.45
N ARG A 45 -31.63 1.42 6.91
CA ARG A 45 -32.26 0.08 6.87
C ARG A 45 -32.98 -0.14 5.55
N LYS A 46 -32.72 -1.29 4.92
CA LYS A 46 -33.29 -1.71 3.62
C LYS A 46 -34.81 -1.64 3.55
N ASN A 47 -35.46 -2.09 4.62
CA ASN A 47 -36.91 -2.03 4.77
C ASN A 47 -37.24 -0.82 5.64
N CYS A 48 -38.15 0.05 5.18
CA CYS A 48 -38.60 1.18 6.00
C CYS A 48 -39.24 0.66 7.31
N PRO A 49 -38.85 1.19 8.49
CA PRO A 49 -39.45 0.78 9.75
C PRO A 49 -40.95 1.14 9.81
N SER A 50 -41.72 0.32 10.53
CA SER A 50 -43.14 0.56 10.80
C SER A 50 -43.40 0.39 12.31
N PRO A 51 -43.82 1.45 13.04
CA PRO A 51 -43.92 2.83 12.58
C PRO A 51 -42.56 3.42 12.18
N ALA A 52 -42.58 4.47 11.35
CA ALA A 52 -41.36 5.19 10.97
C ALA A 52 -40.76 5.92 12.19
N PRO A 53 -39.42 5.99 12.32
CA PRO A 53 -38.76 6.69 13.42
C PRO A 53 -38.81 8.22 13.21
N PRO A 54 -38.53 9.02 14.26
CA PRO A 54 -38.27 10.44 14.11
C PRO A 54 -37.08 10.71 13.17
N GLY A 55 -37.20 11.73 12.32
CA GLY A 55 -36.19 12.11 11.35
C GLY A 55 -36.78 12.59 10.03
N THR A 56 -35.94 12.69 9.00
CA THR A 56 -36.36 13.03 7.63
C THR A 56 -36.91 11.78 6.93
N PRO A 57 -38.14 11.82 6.38
CA PRO A 57 -38.68 10.70 5.62
C PRO A 57 -37.95 10.49 4.29
N PRO A 58 -37.95 9.27 3.72
CA PRO A 58 -37.33 9.00 2.42
C PRO A 58 -37.97 9.83 1.29
N PRO A 59 -37.22 10.18 0.23
CA PRO A 59 -37.71 11.00 -0.89
C PRO A 59 -38.94 10.41 -1.60
N GLN A 60 -39.10 9.09 -1.53
CA GLN A 60 -40.32 8.39 -1.91
C GLN A 60 -40.84 7.59 -0.72
N ALA A 61 -42.11 7.81 -0.34
CA ALA A 61 -42.73 7.12 0.78
C ALA A 61 -42.68 5.59 0.61
N GLY A 62 -42.18 4.89 1.63
CA GLY A 62 -42.03 3.43 1.63
C GLY A 62 -40.78 2.89 0.92
N VAL A 63 -39.92 3.74 0.37
CA VAL A 63 -38.68 3.31 -0.31
C VAL A 63 -37.45 3.66 0.55
N CYS A 64 -36.90 2.66 1.23
CA CYS A 64 -35.67 2.80 2.04
C CYS A 64 -34.50 1.95 1.52
N ASN A 65 -34.58 1.49 0.28
CA ASN A 65 -33.53 0.77 -0.45
C ASN A 65 -33.43 1.32 -1.87
N ALA A 66 -32.29 1.93 -2.21
CA ALA A 66 -31.99 2.49 -3.52
C ALA A 66 -31.35 1.46 -4.48
N GLY A 67 -31.09 0.23 -4.02
CA GLY A 67 -30.24 -0.74 -4.69
C GLY A 67 -28.76 -0.61 -4.28
N ALA A 68 -27.92 -1.50 -4.78
CA ALA A 68 -26.46 -1.53 -4.53
C ALA A 68 -26.04 -1.44 -3.04
N GLY A 69 -26.86 -1.94 -2.11
CA GLY A 69 -26.60 -1.84 -0.67
C GLY A 69 -26.80 -0.44 -0.08
N GLY A 70 -27.44 0.48 -0.80
CA GLY A 70 -27.78 1.83 -0.35
C GLY A 70 -29.13 1.91 0.33
N TYR A 71 -29.15 2.31 1.61
CA TYR A 71 -30.35 2.36 2.43
C TYR A 71 -30.62 3.78 2.95
N TRP A 72 -31.87 4.09 3.26
CA TRP A 72 -32.23 5.41 3.81
C TRP A 72 -31.98 5.47 5.32
N SER A 73 -31.25 6.48 5.78
CA SER A 73 -31.16 6.84 7.20
C SER A 73 -32.12 7.99 7.50
N TYR A 74 -33.07 7.76 8.42
CA TYR A 74 -34.00 8.79 8.85
C TYR A 74 -33.32 9.89 9.69
N SER A 75 -32.31 9.54 10.49
CA SER A 75 -31.66 10.47 11.41
C SER A 75 -30.61 11.36 10.73
N LEU A 76 -29.89 10.83 9.73
CA LEU A 76 -29.06 11.65 8.83
C LEU A 76 -29.91 12.38 7.79
N GLY A 77 -31.03 11.77 7.38
CA GLY A 77 -31.91 12.27 6.34
C GLY A 77 -31.32 12.15 4.94
N ASP A 78 -30.54 11.09 4.70
CA ASP A 78 -29.87 10.82 3.44
C ASP A 78 -29.72 9.31 3.18
N TRP A 79 -29.26 8.95 1.99
CA TRP A 79 -28.85 7.60 1.62
C TRP A 79 -27.45 7.28 2.15
N VAL A 80 -27.31 6.12 2.78
CA VAL A 80 -26.02 5.59 3.22
C VAL A 80 -25.73 4.33 2.42
N TYR A 81 -24.60 4.31 1.70
CA TYR A 81 -24.24 3.23 0.78
C TYR A 81 -23.29 2.19 1.38
N TYR A 82 -23.41 0.99 0.81
CA TYR A 82 -22.64 -0.22 1.09
C TYR A 82 -22.84 -0.80 2.50
N ASP A 83 -24.01 -1.42 2.68
CA ASP A 83 -24.23 -2.58 3.58
C ASP A 83 -22.98 -3.47 3.67
N GLY A 84 -22.40 -3.58 4.86
CA GLY A 84 -21.18 -4.34 5.14
C GLY A 84 -19.83 -3.72 4.74
N HIS A 85 -19.74 -2.42 4.39
CA HIS A 85 -18.48 -1.79 3.95
C HIS A 85 -17.37 -1.72 5.02
N ASP A 86 -16.11 -2.04 4.66
CA ASP A 86 -14.96 -2.08 5.60
C ASP A 86 -13.98 -0.89 5.51
N GLY A 87 -14.34 0.18 4.79
CA GLY A 87 -13.54 1.41 4.65
C GLY A 87 -14.40 2.69 4.64
N ILE A 88 -13.89 3.76 4.03
CA ILE A 88 -14.62 5.01 3.76
C ILE A 88 -14.39 5.42 2.29
N ASP A 89 -15.46 5.62 1.52
CA ASP A 89 -15.33 6.10 0.14
C ASP A 89 -15.49 7.62 0.06
N TYR A 90 -14.47 8.28 -0.51
CA TYR A 90 -14.47 9.73 -0.76
C TYR A 90 -14.64 10.03 -2.24
N GLY A 91 -15.62 10.87 -2.58
CA GLY A 91 -15.92 11.31 -3.94
C GLY A 91 -14.84 12.23 -4.50
N ILE A 92 -13.77 11.61 -5.03
CA ILE A 92 -12.70 12.30 -5.75
C ILE A 92 -12.49 11.67 -7.13
N SER A 93 -13.08 12.27 -8.16
CA SER A 93 -12.92 11.81 -9.55
C SER A 93 -11.55 12.19 -10.12
N TYR A 94 -10.69 11.21 -10.38
CA TYR A 94 -9.40 11.34 -11.07
C TYR A 94 -8.50 12.50 -10.58
N ARG A 95 -8.36 12.61 -9.25
CA ARG A 95 -7.60 13.65 -8.53
C ARG A 95 -6.44 13.04 -7.73
N PRO A 96 -5.44 13.84 -7.30
CA PRO A 96 -4.33 13.35 -6.50
C PRO A 96 -4.77 12.64 -5.21
N VAL A 97 -4.11 11.54 -4.91
CA VAL A 97 -4.23 10.79 -3.65
C VAL A 97 -2.93 10.94 -2.87
N TYR A 98 -3.05 11.24 -1.58
CA TYR A 98 -1.93 11.44 -0.66
C TYR A 98 -1.86 10.35 0.40
N ALA A 99 -0.65 10.10 0.91
CA ALA A 99 -0.45 9.35 2.14
C ALA A 99 -1.18 10.06 3.30
N ALA A 100 -2.14 9.37 3.92
CA ALA A 100 -2.87 9.89 5.07
C ALA A 100 -1.98 10.02 6.31
N ALA A 101 -0.88 9.28 6.40
CA ALA A 101 0.02 9.27 7.54
C ALA A 101 1.45 8.92 7.13
N ASP A 102 2.42 9.33 7.96
CA ASP A 102 3.80 8.91 7.85
C ASP A 102 3.92 7.39 7.84
N ALA A 103 4.62 6.84 6.85
CA ALA A 103 4.77 5.42 6.60
C ALA A 103 6.24 5.03 6.47
N ASP A 104 6.59 3.89 7.06
CA ASP A 104 7.93 3.29 7.05
C ASP A 104 8.08 2.17 6.00
N GLN A 105 6.98 1.79 5.33
CA GLN A 105 7.00 0.89 4.18
C GLN A 105 5.80 1.14 3.26
N ILE A 106 6.06 1.21 1.96
CA ILE A 106 5.05 0.96 0.92
C ILE A 106 5.01 -0.56 0.74
N VAL A 107 3.96 -1.21 1.23
CA VAL A 107 3.82 -2.67 1.23
C VAL A 107 3.40 -3.18 -0.16
N TYR A 108 2.62 -2.39 -0.89
CA TYR A 108 2.18 -2.69 -2.24
C TYR A 108 1.81 -1.42 -3.01
N ALA A 109 2.01 -1.43 -4.33
CA ALA A 109 1.53 -0.43 -5.27
C ALA A 109 1.29 -1.11 -6.64
N GLY A 110 0.05 -1.11 -7.14
CA GLY A 110 -0.31 -1.76 -8.41
C GLY A 110 -1.72 -2.36 -8.44
N TRP A 111 -2.00 -3.22 -9.42
CA TRP A 111 -3.27 -3.94 -9.53
C TRP A 111 -3.44 -5.05 -8.49
N TRP A 112 -4.59 -5.12 -7.84
CA TRP A 112 -5.01 -6.23 -6.98
C TRP A 112 -4.94 -7.58 -7.71
N ASP A 113 -5.46 -7.64 -8.93
CA ASP A 113 -5.31 -8.77 -9.85
C ASP A 113 -4.94 -8.24 -11.25
N PRO A 114 -3.65 -8.35 -11.64
CA PRO A 114 -3.17 -7.97 -12.98
C PRO A 114 -3.68 -8.83 -14.14
N GLN A 115 -4.71 -9.66 -13.98
CA GLN A 115 -5.50 -10.27 -15.07
C GLN A 115 -7.02 -10.24 -14.79
N ASN A 116 -7.50 -9.45 -13.82
CA ASN A 116 -8.92 -9.18 -13.61
C ASN A 116 -9.10 -7.76 -13.06
N HIS A 117 -9.35 -6.81 -13.95
CA HIS A 117 -9.39 -5.39 -13.63
C HIS A 117 -10.71 -4.94 -12.97
N LYS A 118 -11.66 -5.87 -12.76
CA LYS A 118 -13.03 -5.57 -12.32
C LYS A 118 -13.37 -6.13 -10.94
N ILE A 119 -12.37 -6.60 -10.18
CA ILE A 119 -12.55 -7.10 -8.80
C ILE A 119 -11.83 -6.25 -7.75
N ASN A 120 -12.36 -6.32 -6.53
CA ASN A 120 -11.75 -5.76 -5.31
C ASN A 120 -11.37 -4.27 -5.47
N VAL A 121 -10.34 -3.79 -4.77
CA VAL A 121 -9.87 -2.39 -4.82
C VAL A 121 -9.16 -1.97 -6.12
N GLY A 122 -9.08 -2.80 -7.15
CA GLY A 122 -8.47 -2.42 -8.44
C GLY A 122 -6.98 -2.07 -8.34
N ILE A 123 -6.55 -0.96 -8.93
CA ILE A 123 -5.23 -0.38 -8.65
C ILE A 123 -5.27 0.23 -7.24
N TYR A 124 -4.32 -0.14 -6.39
CA TYR A 124 -4.24 0.38 -5.04
C TYR A 124 -2.80 0.55 -4.54
N VAL A 125 -2.64 1.41 -3.54
CA VAL A 125 -1.44 1.49 -2.71
C VAL A 125 -1.77 0.98 -1.30
N ARG A 126 -0.83 0.26 -0.68
CA ARG A 126 -0.89 -0.11 0.75
C ARG A 126 0.35 0.42 1.45
N LEU A 127 0.14 1.21 2.50
CA LEU A 127 1.20 1.68 3.40
C LEU A 127 1.15 0.92 4.72
N HIS A 128 2.32 0.70 5.32
CA HIS A 128 2.51 0.33 6.72
C HIS A 128 3.04 1.55 7.48
N HIS A 129 2.63 1.69 8.75
CA HIS A 129 2.95 2.84 9.58
C HIS A 129 3.77 2.42 10.82
N PRO A 130 4.63 3.30 11.38
CA PRO A 130 5.45 2.99 12.56
C PRO A 130 4.68 2.56 13.83
N ASN A 131 3.36 2.78 13.88
CA ASN A 131 2.47 2.30 14.95
C ASN A 131 1.84 0.91 14.67
N GLY A 132 2.26 0.24 13.60
CA GLY A 132 1.77 -1.07 13.13
C GLY A 132 0.45 -1.03 12.36
N TYR A 133 -0.15 0.15 12.15
CA TYR A 133 -1.34 0.28 11.30
C TYR A 133 -0.98 0.12 9.83
N ASN A 134 -2.00 -0.20 9.02
CA ASN A 134 -1.92 -0.22 7.57
C ASN A 134 -3.02 0.67 7.00
N THR A 135 -2.72 1.46 5.97
CA THR A 135 -3.72 2.18 5.17
C THR A 135 -3.69 1.68 3.73
N TYR A 136 -4.88 1.58 3.14
CA TYR A 136 -5.11 1.12 1.77
C TYR A 136 -5.84 2.23 1.01
N TYR A 137 -5.37 2.53 -0.20
CA TYR A 137 -5.88 3.59 -1.06
C TYR A 137 -6.36 2.95 -2.36
N GLY A 138 -7.65 2.65 -2.46
CA GLY A 138 -8.25 1.85 -3.51
C GLY A 138 -8.79 2.62 -4.71
N HIS A 139 -9.11 1.87 -5.77
CA HIS A 139 -9.73 2.28 -7.03
C HIS A 139 -8.94 3.31 -7.85
N MET A 140 -7.63 3.38 -7.66
CA MET A 140 -6.75 4.36 -8.31
C MET A 140 -6.72 4.21 -9.84
N SER A 141 -6.29 5.25 -10.56
CA SER A 141 -6.03 5.20 -12.01
C SER A 141 -4.55 5.14 -12.37
N SER A 142 -3.67 5.54 -11.44
CA SER A 142 -2.22 5.39 -11.57
C SER A 142 -1.56 5.35 -10.19
N VAL A 143 -0.40 4.70 -10.11
CA VAL A 143 0.50 4.81 -8.94
C VAL A 143 1.72 5.68 -9.29
N ALA A 144 2.24 6.38 -8.29
CA ALA A 144 3.42 7.26 -8.40
C ALA A 144 4.47 6.95 -7.30
N VAL A 145 4.41 5.76 -6.73
CA VAL A 145 5.23 5.25 -5.63
C VAL A 145 5.53 3.76 -5.82
N GLN A 146 6.49 3.22 -5.07
CA GLN A 146 7.05 1.89 -5.30
C GLN A 146 7.04 1.02 -4.05
N ALA A 147 6.64 -0.24 -4.19
CA ALA A 147 6.64 -1.19 -3.08
C ALA A 147 8.07 -1.56 -2.69
N CYS A 148 8.39 -1.55 -1.39
CA CYS A 148 9.67 -2.00 -0.88
C CYS A 148 9.50 -3.04 0.24
N SER A 149 10.54 -3.84 0.48
CA SER A 149 10.37 -5.21 1.02
C SER A 149 10.07 -5.32 2.51
N THR A 150 10.44 -4.33 3.34
CA THR A 150 10.47 -4.47 4.81
C THR A 150 10.12 -3.17 5.55
N PRO A 151 9.51 -3.19 6.75
CA PRO A 151 9.32 -1.98 7.55
C PRO A 151 10.65 -1.26 7.80
N GLY A 152 10.72 0.02 7.44
CA GLY A 152 11.92 0.85 7.43
C GLY A 152 12.65 0.92 6.07
N CYS A 153 12.15 0.28 5.01
CA CYS A 153 12.76 0.32 3.68
C CYS A 153 12.66 1.69 2.97
N THR A 154 11.70 2.52 3.38
CA THR A 154 11.52 3.89 2.86
C THR A 154 10.90 4.78 3.94
N PHE A 155 10.90 6.09 3.72
CA PHE A 155 10.08 7.01 4.51
C PHE A 155 9.17 7.80 3.56
N VAL A 156 7.86 7.59 3.71
CA VAL A 156 6.81 8.30 2.99
C VAL A 156 6.12 9.22 4.01
N PRO A 157 6.32 10.55 3.94
CA PRO A 157 5.60 11.47 4.83
C PRO A 157 4.11 11.52 4.48
N HIS A 158 3.27 11.88 5.45
CA HIS A 158 1.90 12.31 5.16
C HIS A 158 1.89 13.47 4.16
N GLY A 159 0.92 13.47 3.24
CA GLY A 159 0.88 14.42 2.12
C GLY A 159 1.75 14.04 0.92
N GLU A 160 2.55 12.97 0.97
CA GLU A 160 3.25 12.44 -0.20
C GLU A 160 2.27 11.91 -1.26
N MET A 161 2.51 12.17 -2.54
CA MET A 161 1.58 11.84 -3.62
C MET A 161 1.73 10.39 -4.08
N LEU A 162 0.73 9.56 -3.76
CA LEU A 162 0.70 8.13 -4.05
C LEU A 162 0.29 7.82 -5.50
N GLY A 163 -0.43 8.75 -6.15
CA GLY A 163 -0.96 8.59 -7.51
C GLY A 163 -2.23 9.40 -7.72
N ILE A 164 -3.09 8.93 -8.64
CA ILE A 164 -4.37 9.55 -9.00
C ILE A 164 -5.52 8.57 -8.67
N SER A 165 -6.64 9.06 -8.13
CA SER A 165 -7.86 8.27 -7.89
C SER A 165 -8.53 7.81 -9.20
N GLY A 166 -9.57 6.99 -9.13
CA GLY A 166 -10.19 6.45 -10.34
C GLY A 166 -11.39 5.56 -10.05
N THR A 167 -11.63 4.58 -10.93
CA THR A 167 -12.77 3.66 -10.86
C THR A 167 -12.39 2.20 -11.17
N THR A 168 -11.13 1.83 -10.98
CA THR A 168 -10.62 0.48 -11.26
C THR A 168 -11.12 -0.55 -10.24
N GLY A 169 -11.16 -1.84 -10.58
CA GLY A 169 -11.66 -2.89 -9.69
C GLY A 169 -13.18 -2.94 -9.65
N ASN A 170 -13.73 -3.40 -8.52
CA ASN A 170 -15.17 -3.47 -8.30
C ASN A 170 -15.69 -2.12 -7.78
N SER A 171 -15.87 -1.16 -8.69
CA SER A 171 -16.34 0.21 -8.37
C SER A 171 -17.57 0.59 -9.19
N SER A 172 -18.45 1.40 -8.58
CA SER A 172 -19.62 2.01 -9.21
C SER A 172 -19.32 3.32 -9.95
N GLY A 173 -18.20 3.97 -9.65
CA GLY A 173 -17.80 5.25 -10.21
C GLY A 173 -16.56 5.86 -9.55
N PRO A 174 -16.02 6.99 -10.07
CA PRO A 174 -14.72 7.49 -9.65
C PRO A 174 -14.64 8.01 -8.20
N HIS A 175 -13.87 7.33 -7.34
CA HIS A 175 -13.70 7.68 -5.93
C HIS A 175 -12.33 7.21 -5.37
N LEU A 176 -12.10 7.46 -4.08
CA LEU A 176 -11.02 6.84 -3.28
C LEU A 176 -11.64 6.03 -2.16
N HIS A 177 -11.44 4.72 -2.16
CA HIS A 177 -11.73 3.86 -1.02
C HIS A 177 -10.54 3.89 -0.04
N LEU A 178 -10.77 4.38 1.18
CA LEU A 178 -9.79 4.38 2.27
C LEU A 178 -10.13 3.28 3.28
N LEU A 179 -9.39 2.19 3.23
CA LEU A 179 -9.45 1.12 4.25
C LEU A 179 -8.29 1.29 5.24
N VAL A 180 -8.62 1.28 6.54
CA VAL A 180 -7.63 1.32 7.63
C VAL A 180 -7.66 -0.01 8.39
N ARG A 181 -6.50 -0.64 8.58
CA ARG A 181 -6.35 -1.86 9.40
C ARG A 181 -5.40 -1.65 10.56
N ASN A 182 -5.82 -2.12 11.73
CA ASN A 182 -5.00 -2.09 12.95
C ASN A 182 -3.90 -3.18 12.92
N PRO A 183 -2.96 -3.21 13.89
CA PRO A 183 -1.85 -4.17 13.90
C PRO A 183 -2.26 -5.65 13.98
N ALA A 184 -3.53 -5.95 14.29
CA ALA A 184 -4.09 -7.30 14.25
C ALA A 184 -4.75 -7.65 12.88
N ASN A 185 -4.50 -6.84 11.85
CA ASN A 185 -5.08 -6.93 10.50
C ASN A 185 -6.62 -6.95 10.49
N ARG A 186 -7.25 -6.14 11.35
CA ARG A 186 -8.71 -5.94 11.41
C ARG A 186 -9.05 -4.55 10.89
N SER A 187 -10.06 -4.46 10.04
CA SER A 187 -10.59 -3.19 9.54
C SER A 187 -11.23 -2.38 10.67
N VAL A 188 -11.02 -1.07 10.67
CA VAL A 188 -11.49 -0.12 11.70
C VAL A 188 -11.88 1.22 11.07
N ASP A 189 -12.94 1.86 11.57
CA ASP A 189 -13.31 3.21 11.14
C ASP A 189 -12.28 4.26 11.64
N PRO A 190 -11.66 5.08 10.77
CA PRO A 190 -10.79 6.18 11.19
C PRO A 190 -11.49 7.32 11.95
N TYR A 191 -12.81 7.49 11.84
CA TYR A 191 -13.61 8.44 12.62
C TYR A 191 -13.89 7.97 14.06
N GLY A 192 -13.82 6.65 14.28
CA GLY A 192 -13.97 5.97 15.57
C GLY A 192 -15.39 5.96 16.14
N TRP A 193 -15.75 4.93 16.90
CA TRP A 193 -17.12 4.74 17.38
C TRP A 193 -17.56 5.82 18.40
N ARG A 194 -18.65 6.52 18.09
CA ARG A 194 -19.29 7.57 18.93
C ARG A 194 -20.75 7.27 19.28
N GLY A 195 -21.35 6.22 18.70
CA GLY A 195 -22.72 5.83 18.99
C GLY A 195 -22.96 5.37 20.44
N ALA A 196 -24.23 5.37 20.84
CA ALA A 196 -24.62 5.07 22.22
C ALA A 196 -24.30 3.61 22.60
N GLY A 197 -23.60 3.44 23.73
CA GLY A 197 -23.34 2.12 24.33
C GLY A 197 -22.01 1.48 23.91
N ALA A 198 -22.09 0.25 23.42
CA ALA A 198 -20.96 -0.48 22.86
C ALA A 198 -21.09 -0.52 21.33
N ASP A 199 -19.96 -0.35 20.65
CA ASP A 199 -19.82 -0.60 19.23
C ASP A 199 -20.20 -2.05 18.91
N PRO A 200 -21.14 -2.30 17.99
CA PRO A 200 -21.48 -3.66 17.55
C PRO A 200 -20.31 -4.36 16.85
N TRP A 201 -19.36 -3.62 16.26
CA TRP A 201 -18.11 -4.18 15.74
C TRP A 201 -17.19 -4.55 16.93
N PRO A 202 -16.95 -5.84 17.21
CA PRO A 202 -16.22 -6.28 18.42
C PRO A 202 -14.71 -6.01 18.33
N HIS A 203 -14.26 -5.27 17.32
CA HIS A 203 -12.87 -4.83 17.13
C HIS A 203 -12.72 -3.30 17.24
N ASN A 204 -13.78 -2.66 17.76
CA ASN A 204 -13.92 -1.28 18.24
C ASN A 204 -12.62 -0.49 18.40
N GLN A 205 -12.52 0.57 17.58
CA GLN A 205 -11.59 1.68 17.73
C GLN A 205 -12.43 2.90 18.14
N ARG A 206 -12.42 3.28 19.44
CA ARG A 206 -13.24 4.40 19.96
C ARG A 206 -12.61 5.76 19.63
N GLU A 207 -11.29 5.82 19.73
CA GLU A 207 -10.53 7.03 19.42
C GLU A 207 -10.50 7.23 17.91
N SER A 208 -10.88 8.41 17.44
CA SER A 208 -10.69 8.79 16.04
C SER A 208 -9.20 8.85 15.73
N LEU A 209 -8.81 8.32 14.57
CA LEU A 209 -7.44 8.27 14.10
C LEU A 209 -7.01 9.56 13.40
N TRP A 210 -7.92 10.50 13.13
CA TRP A 210 -7.64 11.79 12.47
C TRP A 210 -6.99 12.82 13.40
N VAL A 211 -5.78 13.27 13.06
CA VAL A 211 -5.17 14.53 13.58
C VAL A 211 -5.88 15.73 12.96
N ALA A 212 -6.10 15.67 11.64
CA ALA A 212 -6.86 16.64 10.87
C ALA A 212 -7.91 15.89 10.04
N TYR A 213 -9.18 16.27 10.19
CA TYR A 213 -10.27 15.62 9.48
C TYR A 213 -10.31 16.01 7.99
N PRO A 214 -10.69 15.10 7.07
CA PRO A 214 -10.83 15.42 5.65
C PRO A 214 -11.86 16.53 5.37
N ALA A 215 -11.67 17.30 4.29
CA ALA A 215 -12.54 18.41 3.97
C ALA A 215 -13.78 17.93 3.18
N LEU A 216 -14.89 17.68 3.89
CA LEU A 216 -16.12 17.13 3.30
C LEU A 216 -17.11 18.19 2.81
N ALA A 217 -17.77 17.90 1.68
CA ALA A 217 -18.79 18.75 1.06
C ALA A 217 -19.92 17.91 0.43
N TYR A 218 -21.17 18.21 0.81
CA TYR A 218 -22.40 17.68 0.20
C TYR A 218 -23.43 18.83 0.08
N TYR A 219 -24.59 18.61 -0.56
CA TYR A 219 -25.55 19.64 -1.02
C TYR A 219 -26.09 20.59 0.08
N GLY A 220 -25.29 21.58 0.50
CA GLY A 220 -25.61 22.54 1.56
C GLY A 220 -25.50 22.00 2.99
N ALA A 221 -25.21 20.71 3.16
CA ALA A 221 -25.07 20.05 4.46
C ALA A 221 -23.65 19.51 4.65
N GLN A 222 -22.99 19.93 5.74
CA GLN A 222 -21.76 19.29 6.20
C GLN A 222 -22.14 18.11 7.08
N ILE A 223 -22.13 16.90 6.50
CA ILE A 223 -22.57 15.69 7.20
C ILE A 223 -21.55 15.32 8.30
N TYR A 224 -20.26 15.32 7.96
CA TYR A 224 -19.16 14.88 8.82
C TYR A 224 -17.94 15.82 8.72
N PRO A 225 -16.98 15.79 9.68
CA PRO A 225 -16.23 16.98 10.07
C PRO A 225 -15.26 17.46 8.98
N SER A 226 -15.42 18.72 8.56
CA SER A 226 -14.60 19.36 7.53
C SER A 226 -13.37 20.04 8.12
N GLY A 227 -12.18 19.50 7.86
CA GLY A 227 -10.94 20.27 8.00
C GLY A 227 -10.80 21.38 6.93
N PRO A 228 -9.77 22.23 7.02
CA PRO A 228 -9.42 23.12 5.91
C PRO A 228 -9.05 22.27 4.68
N ALA A 229 -9.51 22.69 3.50
CA ALA A 229 -9.13 22.05 2.25
C ALA A 229 -7.62 22.22 1.98
N LEU A 230 -6.96 21.13 1.56
CA LEU A 230 -5.56 21.19 1.12
C LEU A 230 -5.48 21.76 -0.31
N ASP A 231 -4.38 22.43 -0.65
CA ASP A 231 -4.15 22.91 -2.02
C ASP A 231 -3.87 21.77 -3.01
N TYR A 232 -4.28 21.96 -4.26
CA TYR A 232 -3.90 21.07 -5.36
C TYR A 232 -2.42 21.27 -5.74
N PRO A 233 -1.68 20.20 -6.08
CA PRO A 233 -0.36 20.35 -6.68
C PRO A 233 -0.50 21.06 -8.03
N ARG A 234 0.54 21.81 -8.43
CA ARG A 234 0.59 22.42 -9.76
C ARG A 234 1.47 21.56 -10.67
N THR A 235 0.97 21.21 -11.85
CA THR A 235 1.80 20.61 -12.91
C THR A 235 2.96 21.56 -13.26
N PRO A 236 4.23 21.13 -13.12
CA PRO A 236 5.36 22.00 -13.44
C PRO A 236 5.52 22.16 -14.96
N SER A 237 5.60 23.41 -15.41
CA SER A 237 5.87 23.77 -16.81
C SER A 237 7.36 23.81 -17.18
N THR A 238 8.24 23.61 -16.19
CA THR A 238 9.71 23.65 -16.33
C THR A 238 10.32 22.29 -15.98
N GLY A 239 11.51 22.02 -16.54
CA GLY A 239 12.24 20.77 -16.32
C GLY A 239 13.11 20.43 -17.53
N ILE A 240 13.81 19.30 -17.45
CA ILE A 240 14.37 18.64 -18.63
C ILE A 240 13.19 17.98 -19.36
N LEU A 241 13.05 18.26 -20.66
CA LEU A 241 12.01 17.68 -21.51
C LEU A 241 12.69 16.79 -22.55
N VAL A 242 12.19 15.56 -22.69
CA VAL A 242 12.53 14.62 -23.76
C VAL A 242 11.24 14.25 -24.47
N ASP A 243 11.28 14.23 -25.79
CA ASP A 243 10.15 14.16 -26.73
C ASP A 243 10.42 13.04 -27.75
N ASP A 244 9.39 12.34 -28.23
CA ASP A 244 9.56 11.15 -29.08
C ASP A 244 10.05 11.42 -30.53
N GLY A 245 10.21 12.69 -30.89
CA GLY A 245 10.97 13.18 -32.05
C GLY A 245 12.34 13.80 -31.72
N SER A 246 12.83 13.65 -30.48
CA SER A 246 14.07 14.30 -30.00
C SER A 246 15.27 13.36 -29.84
N LEU A 247 16.49 13.91 -29.86
CA LEU A 247 17.76 13.17 -29.71
C LEU A 247 17.96 12.47 -28.35
N GLY A 248 17.04 12.61 -27.40
CA GLY A 248 17.05 11.86 -26.14
C GLY A 248 16.13 10.63 -26.15
N PHE A 249 15.39 10.41 -27.24
CA PHE A 249 14.48 9.29 -27.38
C PHE A 249 15.11 8.16 -28.21
N ASP A 250 15.03 6.94 -27.69
CA ASP A 250 15.38 5.70 -28.39
C ASP A 250 14.16 4.78 -28.51
N GLU A 251 14.11 4.02 -29.60
CA GLU A 251 13.09 3.01 -29.89
C GLU A 251 13.81 1.67 -30.11
N THR A 252 13.19 0.54 -29.75
CA THR A 252 13.83 -0.77 -29.97
C THR A 252 12.81 -1.89 -30.22
N PRO A 253 12.89 -2.61 -31.35
CA PRO A 253 13.68 -2.26 -32.55
C PRO A 253 13.13 -1.00 -33.24
N ASP A 254 13.97 -0.30 -33.99
CA ASP A 254 13.62 0.88 -34.80
C ASP A 254 12.31 0.69 -35.59
N GLU A 255 11.47 1.74 -35.68
CA GLU A 255 10.19 1.74 -36.40
C GLU A 255 9.14 0.72 -35.91
N CYS A 256 9.21 0.27 -34.65
CA CYS A 256 8.24 -0.68 -34.07
C CYS A 256 6.94 -0.04 -33.55
N TRP A 257 6.98 1.24 -33.14
CA TRP A 257 5.79 2.03 -32.83
C TRP A 257 5.18 2.64 -34.11
N ASN A 258 3.95 3.13 -34.01
CA ASN A 258 3.24 3.80 -35.10
C ASN A 258 3.08 5.28 -34.73
N ASP A 259 3.39 6.19 -35.65
CA ASP A 259 3.19 7.62 -35.44
C ASP A 259 1.73 8.05 -35.71
N ILE A 260 1.24 9.02 -34.94
CA ILE A 260 -0.01 9.73 -35.25
C ILE A 260 0.10 11.22 -34.90
N ALA A 261 -0.34 12.09 -35.82
CA ALA A 261 -0.44 13.51 -35.55
C ALA A 261 -1.50 13.78 -34.47
N ALA A 262 -1.08 14.43 -33.38
CA ALA A 262 -1.88 14.66 -32.19
C ALA A 262 -1.64 16.08 -31.65
N SER A 263 -2.63 16.96 -31.75
CA SER A 263 -2.56 18.32 -31.20
C SER A 263 -2.41 18.36 -29.67
N GLY A 264 -2.76 17.26 -28.99
CA GLY A 264 -2.57 17.06 -27.57
C GLY A 264 -1.18 16.52 -27.18
N ALA A 265 -0.25 16.36 -28.13
CA ALA A 265 1.09 15.82 -27.88
C ALA A 265 2.21 16.88 -27.86
N GLN A 266 3.44 16.51 -27.47
CA GLN A 266 4.65 17.28 -27.73
C GLN A 266 5.10 17.02 -29.19
N GLY A 267 5.86 17.93 -29.80
CA GLY A 267 6.14 17.93 -31.26
C GLY A 267 4.92 18.11 -32.20
N GLY A 268 3.71 17.74 -31.79
CA GLY A 268 2.52 17.58 -32.62
C GLY A 268 2.28 16.14 -33.11
N VAL A 269 3.12 15.19 -32.69
CA VAL A 269 3.06 13.75 -33.03
C VAL A 269 3.10 12.95 -31.73
N MET A 270 2.58 11.73 -31.74
CA MET A 270 2.81 10.77 -30.66
C MET A 270 2.95 9.35 -31.22
N ARG A 271 3.61 8.47 -30.47
CA ARG A 271 3.77 7.05 -30.79
C ARG A 271 2.71 6.18 -30.12
N PHE A 272 2.22 5.17 -30.83
CA PHE A 272 1.28 4.18 -30.32
C PHE A 272 1.49 2.77 -30.91
N ILE A 273 1.05 1.73 -30.19
CA ILE A 273 1.18 0.34 -30.62
C ILE A 273 0.07 -0.55 -30.02
N ARG A 274 -0.13 -1.74 -30.61
CA ARG A 274 -0.96 -2.79 -29.99
C ARG A 274 -0.26 -3.38 -28.75
N PRO A 275 -0.96 -3.47 -27.59
CA PRO A 275 -0.42 -4.07 -26.39
C PRO A 275 -0.30 -5.60 -26.50
N ARG A 276 0.48 -6.18 -25.59
CA ARG A 276 0.70 -7.62 -25.44
C ARG A 276 0.70 -8.01 -23.96
N THR A 277 0.07 -9.13 -23.60
CA THR A 277 0.21 -9.74 -22.26
C THR A 277 1.44 -10.65 -22.14
N THR A 278 2.13 -10.91 -23.26
CA THR A 278 3.38 -11.67 -23.34
C THR A 278 4.61 -10.79 -23.10
N ALA A 279 5.82 -11.35 -23.27
CA ALA A 279 7.04 -10.54 -23.32
C ALA A 279 6.94 -9.39 -24.35
N PRO A 280 7.55 -8.23 -24.08
CA PRO A 280 7.52 -7.12 -25.01
C PRO A 280 8.32 -7.45 -26.27
N THR A 281 7.96 -6.78 -27.38
CA THR A 281 8.68 -6.85 -28.65
C THR A 281 8.94 -5.46 -29.25
N CYS A 282 8.70 -4.42 -28.46
CA CYS A 282 8.85 -3.03 -28.84
C CYS A 282 8.92 -2.19 -27.56
N THR A 283 9.95 -1.36 -27.41
CA THR A 283 10.13 -0.41 -26.30
C THR A 283 10.37 0.99 -26.84
N ALA A 284 10.08 1.98 -26.00
CA ALA A 284 10.33 3.39 -26.21
C ALA A 284 11.00 3.94 -24.94
N GLN A 285 12.14 4.60 -25.07
CA GLN A 285 12.97 5.07 -23.97
C GLN A 285 13.24 6.57 -24.09
N TRP A 286 12.98 7.33 -23.02
CA TRP A 286 13.33 8.73 -22.89
C TRP A 286 14.52 8.83 -21.92
N ASN A 287 15.71 9.00 -22.48
CA ASN A 287 16.96 9.02 -21.73
C ASN A 287 17.09 10.27 -20.87
N PHE A 288 17.50 10.10 -19.61
CA PHE A 288 17.87 11.21 -18.75
C PHE A 288 19.25 11.74 -19.19
N PRO A 289 19.39 13.02 -19.58
CA PRO A 289 20.60 13.49 -20.25
C PRO A 289 21.86 13.37 -19.39
N ARG A 290 22.88 12.71 -19.94
CA ARG A 290 24.20 12.56 -19.32
C ARG A 290 24.82 13.91 -18.97
N GLY A 291 25.35 14.03 -17.76
CA GLY A 291 25.90 15.28 -17.22
C GLY A 291 24.87 16.22 -16.57
N SER A 292 23.59 15.82 -16.51
CA SER A 292 22.58 16.50 -15.67
C SER A 292 22.96 16.45 -14.18
N SER A 293 22.44 17.41 -13.41
CA SER A 293 22.71 17.53 -11.97
C SER A 293 22.23 16.30 -11.19
N VAL A 294 23.06 15.81 -10.26
CA VAL A 294 22.65 14.77 -9.30
C VAL A 294 21.55 15.31 -8.39
N GLY A 295 20.43 14.60 -8.27
CA GLY A 295 19.32 15.06 -7.43
C GLY A 295 18.08 14.18 -7.46
N THR A 296 17.08 14.54 -6.66
CA THR A 296 15.75 13.94 -6.71
C THR A 296 14.90 14.70 -7.72
N TYR A 297 14.40 14.00 -8.74
CA TYR A 297 13.54 14.55 -9.78
C TYR A 297 12.12 14.01 -9.64
N ALA A 298 11.13 14.89 -9.71
CA ALA A 298 9.75 14.50 -9.98
C ALA A 298 9.61 14.22 -11.49
N VAL A 299 9.08 13.06 -11.83
CA VAL A 299 8.96 12.58 -13.21
C VAL A 299 7.50 12.67 -13.65
N TYR A 300 7.29 13.22 -14.85
CA TYR A 300 5.99 13.31 -15.50
C TYR A 300 6.07 12.68 -16.88
N VAL A 301 5.05 11.90 -17.25
CA VAL A 301 4.86 11.37 -18.61
C VAL A 301 3.69 12.08 -19.26
N ARG A 302 3.76 12.29 -20.58
CA ARG A 302 2.65 12.85 -21.34
C ARG A 302 1.84 11.73 -22.01
N ILE A 303 0.54 11.76 -21.79
CA ILE A 303 -0.44 10.84 -22.36
C ILE A 303 -1.48 11.69 -23.11
N PRO A 304 -1.41 11.77 -24.45
CA PRO A 304 -2.41 12.48 -25.25
C PRO A 304 -3.73 11.71 -25.36
N ALA A 305 -4.82 12.42 -25.63
CA ALA A 305 -6.20 11.89 -25.67
C ALA A 305 -6.54 10.97 -26.87
N ILE A 306 -5.57 10.27 -27.44
CA ILE A 306 -5.71 9.48 -28.66
C ILE A 306 -4.77 8.28 -28.63
N ARG A 307 -5.26 7.08 -29.00
CA ARG A 307 -4.49 5.81 -29.03
C ARG A 307 -3.76 5.39 -27.74
N ALA A 308 -4.05 6.00 -26.60
CA ALA A 308 -3.62 5.54 -25.29
C ALA A 308 -4.85 5.02 -24.52
N THR A 309 -5.12 3.70 -24.58
CA THR A 309 -6.39 3.13 -24.09
C THR A 309 -6.24 1.91 -23.17
N THR A 310 -5.02 1.41 -22.99
CA THR A 310 -4.71 0.36 -22.02
C THR A 310 -5.05 0.78 -20.59
N GLU A 311 -5.57 -0.15 -19.78
CA GLU A 311 -5.79 0.03 -18.36
C GLU A 311 -4.55 -0.35 -17.52
N GLY A 312 -3.53 -0.95 -18.13
CA GLY A 312 -2.39 -1.59 -17.46
C GLY A 312 -1.02 -1.31 -18.06
N ALA A 313 -0.77 -0.09 -18.58
CA ALA A 313 0.56 0.31 -19.05
C ALA A 313 1.60 0.24 -17.93
N ILE A 314 2.76 -0.35 -18.21
CA ILE A 314 3.89 -0.45 -17.27
C ILE A 314 5.00 0.50 -17.73
N TYR A 315 5.27 1.56 -16.98
CA TYR A 315 6.46 2.39 -17.19
C TYR A 315 7.59 1.89 -16.29
N THR A 316 8.77 1.63 -16.87
CA THR A 316 9.99 1.34 -16.11
C THR A 316 10.78 2.62 -15.89
N ILE A 317 11.30 2.83 -14.68
CA ILE A 317 12.13 3.98 -14.32
C ILE A 317 13.52 3.46 -13.96
N ARG A 318 14.52 3.77 -14.78
CA ARG A 318 15.92 3.43 -14.57
C ARG A 318 16.66 4.65 -14.01
N HIS A 319 17.12 4.58 -12.77
CA HIS A 319 17.68 5.75 -12.06
C HIS A 319 18.72 5.31 -11.00
N ALA A 320 19.83 6.05 -10.83
CA ALA A 320 20.88 5.85 -9.83
C ALA A 320 21.41 4.40 -9.63
N GLY A 321 21.29 3.54 -10.64
CA GLY A 321 21.65 2.12 -10.56
C GLY A 321 20.49 1.17 -10.18
N GLU A 322 19.36 1.72 -9.75
CA GLU A 322 18.12 1.02 -9.38
C GLU A 322 17.16 0.91 -10.59
N SER A 323 16.02 0.24 -10.44
CA SER A 323 15.03 0.06 -11.52
C SER A 323 13.64 -0.21 -10.96
N ASP A 324 12.75 0.77 -11.10
CA ASP A 324 11.40 0.78 -10.54
C ASP A 324 10.33 0.64 -11.64
N GLN A 325 9.09 0.26 -11.30
CA GLN A 325 7.97 0.12 -12.25
C GLN A 325 6.63 0.62 -11.71
N VAL A 326 6.00 1.56 -12.42
CA VAL A 326 4.65 2.06 -12.12
C VAL A 326 3.63 1.57 -13.13
N VAL A 327 2.37 1.44 -12.68
CA VAL A 327 1.24 1.06 -13.53
C VAL A 327 0.30 2.25 -13.71
N VAL A 328 -0.14 2.45 -14.95
CA VAL A 328 -1.03 3.55 -15.36
C VAL A 328 -2.17 3.01 -16.23
N ASN A 329 -3.41 3.33 -15.85
CA ASN A 329 -4.55 3.25 -16.75
C ASN A 329 -4.51 4.46 -17.68
N GLN A 330 -3.99 4.27 -18.91
CA GLN A 330 -3.88 5.34 -19.90
C GLN A 330 -5.25 5.80 -20.42
N GLY A 331 -6.23 4.90 -20.48
CA GLY A 331 -7.57 5.16 -21.01
C GLY A 331 -8.40 6.22 -20.28
N VAL A 332 -7.88 6.80 -19.20
CA VAL A 332 -8.48 7.92 -18.46
C VAL A 332 -7.64 9.21 -18.46
N PHE A 333 -6.55 9.28 -19.25
CA PHE A 333 -5.69 10.47 -19.35
C PHE A 333 -5.65 11.02 -20.79
N PRO A 334 -5.69 12.36 -20.98
CA PRO A 334 -5.95 13.40 -19.98
C PRO A 334 -7.39 13.33 -19.44
N ASN A 335 -7.60 13.80 -18.21
CA ASN A 335 -8.92 13.88 -17.59
C ASN A 335 -9.35 15.34 -17.35
N ILE A 336 -10.66 15.55 -17.25
CA ILE A 336 -11.25 16.89 -17.06
C ILE A 336 -11.13 17.45 -15.62
N TYR A 337 -10.50 16.71 -14.69
CA TYR A 337 -10.55 16.99 -13.25
C TYR A 337 -9.23 17.51 -12.68
N TYR A 338 -8.10 17.02 -13.17
CA TYR A 338 -6.77 17.40 -12.70
C TYR A 338 -5.69 17.32 -13.80
N VAL A 339 -5.54 16.17 -14.47
CA VAL A 339 -4.54 15.98 -15.54
C VAL A 339 -5.12 16.42 -16.88
N THR A 340 -5.40 17.71 -17.01
CA THR A 340 -6.12 18.29 -18.17
C THR A 340 -5.25 18.51 -19.40
N ASP A 341 -3.92 18.57 -19.23
CA ASP A 341 -2.91 18.82 -20.27
C ASP A 341 -2.16 17.54 -20.71
N GLY A 342 -2.47 16.41 -20.08
CA GLY A 342 -1.85 15.10 -20.34
C GLY A 342 -0.58 14.81 -19.53
N TRP A 343 -0.06 15.75 -18.73
CA TRP A 343 1.16 15.55 -17.94
C TRP A 343 0.89 14.84 -16.61
N LEU A 344 0.90 13.52 -16.64
CA LEU A 344 0.73 12.67 -15.47
C LEU A 344 2.02 12.59 -14.64
N TYR A 345 1.95 12.96 -13.36
CA TYR A 345 3.01 12.66 -12.38
C TYR A 345 3.09 11.16 -12.12
N ILE A 346 4.29 10.58 -12.24
CA ILE A 346 4.54 9.16 -12.02
C ILE A 346 5.55 8.83 -10.91
N GLY A 347 6.08 9.84 -10.20
CA GLY A 347 6.86 9.62 -8.98
C GLY A 347 8.06 10.55 -8.81
N LYS A 348 8.79 10.34 -7.72
CA LYS A 348 10.06 11.03 -7.41
C LYS A 348 11.18 10.01 -7.28
N TYR A 349 12.23 10.21 -8.06
CA TYR A 349 13.35 9.26 -8.17
C TYR A 349 14.69 10.00 -8.11
N ASN A 350 15.72 9.32 -7.64
CA ASN A 350 17.07 9.88 -7.56
C ASN A 350 17.82 9.59 -8.86
N PHE A 351 18.24 10.65 -9.56
CA PHE A 351 19.05 10.57 -10.78
C PHE A 351 20.48 11.08 -10.52
N SER A 352 21.42 10.53 -11.25
CA SER A 352 22.87 10.71 -11.07
C SER A 352 23.58 11.32 -12.29
N GLY A 353 22.91 11.38 -13.45
CA GLY A 353 23.44 11.98 -14.67
C GLY A 353 24.54 11.15 -15.33
N THR A 354 24.68 9.86 -14.96
CA THR A 354 25.68 8.91 -15.51
C THR A 354 25.51 8.68 -17.01
N GLY A 355 24.25 8.64 -17.47
CA GLY A 355 23.86 8.34 -18.85
C GLY A 355 23.41 6.89 -19.10
N ASP A 356 23.14 6.11 -18.04
CA ASP A 356 22.45 4.80 -18.09
C ASP A 356 21.04 4.86 -17.46
N GLU A 357 20.45 6.06 -17.42
CA GLU A 357 19.21 6.39 -16.71
C GLU A 357 18.14 6.85 -17.72
N TYR A 358 16.91 6.35 -17.59
CA TYR A 358 15.82 6.59 -18.55
C TYR A 358 14.44 6.30 -17.95
N ILE A 359 13.39 6.79 -18.62
CA ILE A 359 12.04 6.24 -18.49
C ILE A 359 11.77 5.37 -19.72
N GLU A 360 11.22 4.18 -19.54
CA GLU A 360 10.82 3.28 -20.63
C GLU A 360 9.31 3.01 -20.57
N LEU A 361 8.67 2.95 -21.74
CA LEU A 361 7.39 2.27 -21.92
C LEU A 361 7.55 1.14 -22.93
N ALA A 362 7.03 -0.04 -22.59
CA ALA A 362 7.05 -1.20 -23.46
C ALA A 362 5.65 -1.48 -24.04
N ASN A 363 5.58 -2.21 -25.16
CA ASN A 363 4.29 -2.72 -25.68
C ASN A 363 3.67 -3.86 -24.83
N ARG A 364 4.23 -4.13 -23.64
CA ARG A 364 3.68 -5.07 -22.66
C ARG A 364 2.72 -4.37 -21.71
N THR A 365 1.57 -5.00 -21.47
CA THR A 365 0.51 -4.52 -20.58
C THR A 365 0.18 -5.52 -19.47
N GLN A 366 -0.53 -5.05 -18.46
CA GLN A 366 -1.27 -5.86 -17.48
C GLN A 366 -2.75 -6.09 -17.86
N ASP A 367 -3.24 -5.56 -18.98
CA ASP A 367 -4.63 -5.76 -19.43
C ASP A 367 -5.03 -7.25 -19.51
N GLU A 368 -6.31 -7.52 -19.31
CA GLU A 368 -6.90 -8.85 -19.47
C GLU A 368 -6.66 -9.38 -20.89
N THR A 369 -6.15 -10.62 -21.02
CA THR A 369 -5.81 -11.22 -22.32
C THR A 369 -7.01 -11.30 -23.29
N ALA A 370 -8.25 -11.23 -22.80
CA ALA A 370 -9.46 -11.19 -23.62
C ALA A 370 -9.77 -9.82 -24.26
N THR A 371 -9.25 -8.71 -23.70
CA THR A 371 -9.55 -7.34 -24.17
C THR A 371 -8.39 -6.71 -24.94
N VAL A 372 -7.16 -7.19 -24.71
CA VAL A 372 -5.90 -6.63 -25.26
C VAL A 372 -5.91 -6.37 -26.78
N ALA A 373 -6.66 -7.15 -27.56
CA ALA A 373 -6.75 -7.03 -29.01
C ALA A 373 -7.42 -5.73 -29.50
N ASP A 374 -8.27 -5.10 -28.69
CA ASP A 374 -8.96 -3.85 -29.03
C ASP A 374 -8.24 -2.60 -28.51
N LEU A 375 -7.27 -2.78 -27.61
CA LEU A 375 -6.57 -1.70 -26.91
C LEU A 375 -5.32 -1.19 -27.66
N TYR A 376 -4.78 -0.07 -27.17
CA TYR A 376 -3.54 0.55 -27.62
C TYR A 376 -2.73 1.06 -26.42
N VAL A 377 -1.41 0.92 -26.47
CA VAL A 377 -0.47 1.68 -25.65
C VAL A 377 -0.08 2.92 -26.43
N GLY A 378 -0.13 4.10 -25.83
CA GLY A 378 0.19 5.38 -26.48
C GLY A 378 1.00 6.29 -25.56
N VAL A 379 1.96 7.03 -26.13
CA VAL A 379 2.97 7.79 -25.38
C VAL A 379 3.63 8.84 -26.28
N ASP A 380 4.31 9.81 -25.68
CA ASP A 380 4.69 11.08 -26.32
C ASP A 380 6.00 11.62 -25.70
N ALA A 381 5.94 12.18 -24.49
CA ALA A 381 7.06 12.91 -23.91
C ALA A 381 7.24 12.65 -22.41
N VAL A 382 8.44 12.93 -21.91
CA VAL A 382 8.84 12.79 -20.50
C VAL A 382 9.46 14.09 -20.01
N ARG A 383 9.06 14.52 -18.80
CA ARG A 383 9.59 15.72 -18.14
C ARG A 383 10.17 15.35 -16.77
N PHE A 384 11.45 15.64 -16.58
CA PHE A 384 12.17 15.49 -15.32
C PHE A 384 12.30 16.86 -14.63
N VAL A 385 11.74 16.99 -13.42
CA VAL A 385 11.67 18.26 -12.68
C VAL A 385 12.46 18.15 -11.37
N LEU A 386 13.66 18.72 -11.34
CA LEU A 386 14.54 18.71 -10.17
C LEU A 386 13.83 19.33 -8.96
N GLN A 387 13.65 18.53 -7.90
CA GLN A 387 13.08 18.99 -6.61
C GLN A 387 14.19 19.49 -5.66
N GLY A 388 15.40 18.97 -5.82
CA GLY A 388 16.59 19.38 -5.08
C GLY A 388 17.72 18.37 -5.22
N VAL A 389 18.91 18.71 -4.71
CA VAL A 389 19.97 17.71 -4.50
C VAL A 389 19.42 16.67 -3.53
N ALA A 390 19.60 15.39 -3.84
CA ALA A 390 19.11 14.30 -3.00
C ALA A 390 19.72 14.44 -1.61
N THR A 391 18.89 14.83 -0.63
CA THR A 391 19.31 14.82 0.77
C THR A 391 19.40 13.34 1.14
N PRO A 392 20.58 12.81 1.53
CA PRO A 392 20.68 11.41 1.87
C PRO A 392 19.78 11.17 3.08
N THR A 393 18.69 10.42 2.89
CA THR A 393 17.78 10.00 3.96
C THR A 393 18.65 9.41 5.06
N PRO A 394 18.73 10.03 6.26
CA PRO A 394 19.71 9.59 7.22
C PRO A 394 19.45 8.13 7.61
N SER A 395 20.49 7.30 7.53
CA SER A 395 20.47 5.93 8.07
C SER A 395 20.51 5.92 9.61
N THR A 396 19.85 6.90 10.23
CA THR A 396 19.50 6.91 11.65
C THR A 396 18.49 5.80 11.89
N PRO A 397 18.76 4.81 12.78
CA PRO A 397 17.73 3.90 13.21
C PRO A 397 16.61 4.70 13.88
N VAL A 398 15.37 4.47 13.46
CA VAL A 398 14.18 5.17 13.98
C VAL A 398 14.02 4.83 15.46
N THR A 399 14.65 5.65 16.30
CA THR A 399 14.58 5.52 17.75
C THR A 399 13.25 6.09 18.18
N VAL A 400 12.25 5.20 18.27
CA VAL A 400 10.90 5.52 18.72
C VAL A 400 10.99 6.18 20.09
N THR A 401 10.96 7.51 20.09
CA THR A 401 11.07 8.31 21.29
C THR A 401 9.68 8.40 21.90
N PRO A 402 9.41 7.77 23.06
CA PRO A 402 8.08 7.80 23.64
C PRO A 402 7.71 9.23 24.00
N THR A 403 6.59 9.72 23.45
CA THR A 403 6.09 11.08 23.65
C THR A 403 5.78 11.32 25.12
N GLN A 404 6.71 11.93 25.85
CA GLN A 404 6.51 12.27 27.26
C GLN A 404 5.56 13.45 27.39
N SER A 405 4.44 13.23 28.09
CA SER A 405 3.53 14.31 28.50
C SER A 405 4.27 15.38 29.31
N PRO A 406 3.95 16.67 29.12
CA PRO A 406 4.72 17.77 29.71
C PRO A 406 4.67 17.75 31.23
N THR A 407 5.83 17.48 31.86
CA THR A 407 6.01 17.50 33.31
C THR A 407 6.91 18.67 33.70
N ILE A 408 6.52 19.42 34.74
CA ILE A 408 7.03 20.78 35.00
C ILE A 408 8.50 20.79 35.46
N THR A 409 9.28 21.67 34.84
CA THR A 409 10.71 21.89 35.10
C THR A 409 11.02 22.40 36.51
N ARG A 410 11.94 21.73 37.23
CA ARG A 410 12.85 22.37 38.20
C ARG A 410 14.22 21.68 38.22
N THR A 411 15.23 22.36 37.70
CA THR A 411 16.67 22.04 37.89
C THR A 411 17.11 22.34 39.34
N PRO A 412 18.20 21.73 39.84
CA PRO A 412 19.51 22.36 39.65
C PRO A 412 20.65 21.42 39.22
N THR A 413 21.70 22.02 38.66
CA THR A 413 22.87 21.38 38.04
C THR A 413 23.92 20.92 39.07
N ILE A 414 24.59 19.78 38.82
CA ILE A 414 25.97 19.52 39.28
C ILE A 414 26.76 18.91 38.11
N THR A 415 27.99 19.40 37.91
CA THR A 415 28.89 19.05 36.80
C THR A 415 30.12 18.31 37.32
N PHE A 416 30.59 17.25 36.65
CA PHE A 416 31.99 16.81 36.72
C PHE A 416 32.46 16.14 35.43
N THR A 417 33.73 16.39 35.07
CA THR A 417 34.43 15.82 33.91
C THR A 417 35.89 15.52 34.30
N PRO A 418 36.43 14.36 33.92
CA PRO A 418 37.80 14.31 33.41
C PRO A 418 37.94 13.43 32.14
N SER A 419 39.17 13.20 31.66
CA SER A 419 39.47 12.79 30.28
C SER A 419 40.81 12.03 30.14
N ARG A 420 40.97 11.24 29.05
CA ARG A 420 42.18 11.00 28.19
C ARG A 420 42.46 9.53 27.79
N THR A 421 43.14 9.40 26.63
CA THR A 421 43.48 8.18 25.84
C THR A 421 44.95 7.72 26.05
N PRO A 422 45.41 6.54 25.57
CA PRO A 422 46.00 6.41 24.21
C PRO A 422 45.87 5.01 23.49
N THR A 423 46.40 4.91 22.25
CA THR A 423 46.43 3.77 21.25
C THR A 423 47.89 3.24 21.02
N PRO A 424 48.27 2.26 20.12
CA PRO A 424 47.69 1.69 18.86
C PRO A 424 47.69 0.10 18.81
N THR A 425 47.93 -0.76 17.77
CA THR A 425 48.50 -0.71 16.37
C THR A 425 48.24 -2.02 15.54
N VAL A 426 48.17 -1.96 14.17
CA VAL A 426 48.86 -2.78 13.09
C VAL A 426 48.95 -4.36 13.18
N SER A 427 48.83 -5.24 12.14
CA SER A 427 48.87 -5.16 10.64
C SER A 427 48.37 -6.41 9.83
N ARG A 428 48.02 -6.19 8.54
CA ARG A 428 48.25 -6.98 7.27
C ARG A 428 47.66 -8.39 6.90
N THR A 429 47.56 -8.59 5.57
CA THR A 429 46.99 -9.63 4.66
C THR A 429 48.06 -10.64 4.11
N PRO A 430 47.81 -11.70 3.25
CA PRO A 430 46.95 -11.77 2.03
C PRO A 430 46.25 -13.14 1.64
N THR A 431 45.65 -13.17 0.42
CA THR A 431 44.88 -14.22 -0.35
C THR A 431 45.78 -15.27 -1.11
N PRO A 432 45.34 -16.26 -1.96
CA PRO A 432 44.12 -16.35 -2.85
C PRO A 432 43.46 -17.72 -3.28
N SER A 433 42.32 -17.65 -4.02
CA SER A 433 41.91 -18.43 -5.24
C SER A 433 41.00 -19.73 -5.25
N ARG A 434 39.83 -19.64 -5.96
CA ARG A 434 39.15 -20.67 -6.85
C ARG A 434 38.53 -21.98 -6.23
N THR A 435 37.84 -22.98 -6.87
CA THR A 435 37.10 -23.35 -8.15
C THR A 435 36.42 -24.76 -7.93
N LEU A 436 35.38 -25.37 -8.55
CA LEU A 436 34.28 -25.13 -9.56
C LEU A 436 33.11 -26.16 -9.32
N THR A 437 32.00 -26.10 -10.09
CA THR A 437 30.75 -26.97 -10.14
C THR A 437 30.96 -28.37 -10.86
N PRO A 438 29.97 -29.30 -11.20
CA PRO A 438 28.46 -29.34 -11.20
C PRO A 438 27.65 -30.71 -10.94
N SER A 439 26.28 -30.72 -10.97
CA SER A 439 25.37 -31.64 -11.77
C SER A 439 24.39 -32.76 -11.21
N ARG A 440 23.08 -32.68 -11.64
CA ARG A 440 22.00 -33.68 -12.06
C ARG A 440 21.32 -34.70 -11.08
N THR A 441 20.14 -35.39 -11.24
CA THR A 441 19.03 -35.74 -12.25
C THR A 441 19.12 -37.11 -13.02
N PRO A 442 18.09 -38.05 -13.23
CA PRO A 442 16.57 -38.07 -13.28
C PRO A 442 15.72 -39.14 -12.43
N THR A 443 14.34 -39.08 -12.35
CA THR A 443 13.32 -39.54 -11.29
C THR A 443 12.68 -40.97 -11.23
N ALA A 444 11.64 -41.17 -10.35
CA ALA A 444 10.29 -41.82 -10.57
C ALA A 444 9.72 -42.66 -9.37
N THR A 445 8.41 -42.81 -9.04
CA THR A 445 7.10 -42.39 -9.64
C THR A 445 5.86 -42.48 -8.70
N ARG A 446 4.76 -41.73 -9.02
CA ARG A 446 3.28 -42.05 -9.13
C ARG A 446 2.62 -43.23 -8.33
N THR A 447 1.32 -43.19 -8.00
CA THR A 447 0.17 -43.51 -8.92
C THR A 447 -1.25 -43.18 -8.34
N SER A 448 -2.29 -43.18 -9.20
CA SER A 448 -3.67 -42.64 -9.09
C SER A 448 -4.75 -43.58 -8.48
N THR A 449 -6.07 -43.28 -8.45
CA THR A 449 -7.03 -43.54 -9.58
C THR A 449 -8.49 -43.00 -9.38
N VAL A 450 -8.96 -42.12 -10.30
CA VAL A 450 -10.26 -42.03 -11.09
C VAL A 450 -11.60 -42.56 -10.48
N THR A 451 -12.83 -41.96 -10.60
CA THR A 451 -13.72 -42.02 -11.82
C THR A 451 -15.11 -41.25 -11.79
N ARG A 452 -15.29 -40.28 -12.73
CA ARG A 452 -16.44 -39.84 -13.61
C ARG A 452 -17.96 -39.62 -13.23
N THR A 453 -18.44 -38.37 -13.50
CA THR A 453 -19.55 -37.83 -14.40
C THR A 453 -20.91 -38.53 -14.66
N PRO A 454 -22.05 -37.78 -14.87
CA PRO A 454 -22.45 -37.19 -16.19
C PRO A 454 -23.12 -35.75 -16.17
N THR A 455 -24.04 -35.40 -17.11
CA THR A 455 -24.13 -34.05 -17.78
C THR A 455 -25.56 -33.49 -18.13
N LYS A 456 -25.80 -32.14 -18.18
CA LYS A 456 -26.51 -31.35 -19.28
C LYS A 456 -26.98 -29.88 -19.01
N THR A 457 -26.52 -28.92 -19.85
CA THR A 457 -27.26 -27.90 -20.70
C THR A 457 -28.41 -26.97 -20.19
N ARG A 458 -28.28 -25.62 -20.30
CA ARG A 458 -28.87 -24.70 -21.37
C ARG A 458 -28.66 -23.17 -21.14
N THR A 459 -28.76 -22.36 -22.22
CA THR A 459 -28.59 -20.89 -22.33
C THR A 459 -29.90 -20.07 -22.35
N PRO A 460 -29.86 -18.75 -22.08
CA PRO A 460 -30.44 -17.73 -22.98
C PRO A 460 -29.56 -16.47 -23.22
N THR A 461 -29.93 -15.63 -24.20
CA THR A 461 -29.18 -14.44 -24.69
C THR A 461 -30.12 -13.24 -24.87
N PHE A 462 -29.64 -11.99 -24.70
CA PHE A 462 -30.35 -10.76 -25.12
C PHE A 462 -29.42 -9.68 -25.68
N THR A 463 -29.94 -8.88 -26.62
CA THR A 463 -29.22 -7.84 -27.38
C THR A 463 -30.16 -6.68 -27.71
N VAL A 464 -29.78 -5.41 -27.48
CA VAL A 464 -30.51 -4.22 -27.99
C VAL A 464 -29.54 -3.10 -28.39
N THR A 465 -29.83 -2.45 -29.51
CA THR A 465 -29.03 -1.40 -30.17
C THR A 465 -29.40 0.02 -29.70
N PRO A 466 -28.46 0.99 -29.60
CA PRO A 466 -28.78 2.38 -29.28
C PRO A 466 -29.34 3.17 -30.47
N SER A 467 -30.12 4.23 -30.19
CA SER A 467 -30.53 5.24 -31.17
C SER A 467 -30.51 6.65 -30.55
N ARG A 468 -30.33 7.68 -31.39
CA ARG A 468 -30.26 9.12 -31.00
C ARG A 468 -31.36 9.90 -31.71
N THR A 469 -31.83 11.01 -31.10
CA THR A 469 -31.96 12.35 -31.72
C THR A 469 -32.53 13.38 -30.71
N ARG A 470 -32.28 14.68 -30.96
CA ARG A 470 -32.63 15.84 -30.10
C ARG A 470 -34.01 16.42 -30.46
N THR A 471 -34.61 17.22 -29.57
CA THR A 471 -35.11 18.61 -29.85
C THR A 471 -35.66 19.26 -28.55
N PRO A 472 -35.41 20.57 -28.27
CA PRO A 472 -35.89 21.25 -27.06
C PRO A 472 -37.10 22.18 -27.30
N THR A 473 -37.85 22.50 -26.24
CA THR A 473 -38.91 23.53 -26.24
C THR A 473 -38.89 24.38 -24.97
N ARG A 474 -39.01 25.71 -25.10
CA ARG A 474 -39.24 26.67 -23.99
C ARG A 474 -40.69 27.17 -24.06
N THR A 475 -41.30 27.51 -22.92
CA THR A 475 -42.25 28.64 -22.75
C THR A 475 -42.55 28.82 -21.24
N PRO A 476 -42.69 30.05 -20.70
CA PRO A 476 -42.82 30.29 -19.25
C PRO A 476 -44.24 30.70 -18.81
N THR A 477 -44.48 30.72 -17.50
CA THR A 477 -45.62 31.43 -16.89
C THR A 477 -45.17 32.18 -15.63
N LEU A 478 -45.49 33.48 -15.54
CA LEU A 478 -45.43 34.28 -14.31
C LEU A 478 -46.87 34.56 -13.86
N THR A 479 -47.15 34.36 -12.57
CA THR A 479 -48.44 34.78 -11.97
C THR A 479 -48.17 35.51 -10.65
N ARG A 480 -48.69 36.73 -10.53
CA ARG A 480 -48.65 37.55 -9.31
C ARG A 480 -50.08 37.96 -8.95
N THR A 481 -50.53 37.65 -7.73
CA THR A 481 -51.70 38.30 -7.10
C THR A 481 -51.40 38.52 -5.62
N PRO A 482 -51.63 39.71 -5.04
CA PRO A 482 -51.31 40.00 -3.64
C PRO A 482 -52.56 40.08 -2.73
N THR A 483 -52.35 39.87 -1.44
CA THR A 483 -53.24 40.37 -0.37
C THR A 483 -52.38 40.96 0.74
N ALA A 484 -52.80 42.09 1.33
CA ALA A 484 -52.11 42.72 2.44
C ALA A 484 -53.10 43.12 3.54
N THR A 485 -52.71 42.94 4.80
CA THR A 485 -53.41 43.48 5.96
C THR A 485 -52.41 44.25 6.82
N ARG A 486 -52.75 45.49 7.19
CA ARG A 486 -51.91 46.37 8.03
C ARG A 486 -52.57 46.58 9.38
N THR A 487 -51.77 46.58 10.44
CA THR A 487 -52.08 47.31 11.68
C THR A 487 -50.83 48.09 12.09
N ARG A 488 -51.02 49.34 12.54
CA ARG A 488 -49.96 50.22 13.10
C ARG A 488 -50.07 50.19 14.65
N THR A 489 -49.23 50.80 15.49
CA THR A 489 -48.36 51.99 15.37
C THR A 489 -47.18 51.84 16.39
N PRO A 490 -46.31 52.83 16.73
CA PRO A 490 -44.90 52.55 17.06
C PRO A 490 -44.48 52.96 18.50
N THR A 491 -43.17 52.96 18.79
CA THR A 491 -42.46 54.13 19.38
C THR A 491 -40.94 54.05 19.13
N ARG A 492 -40.27 55.20 19.18
CA ARG A 492 -38.82 55.51 18.95
C ARG A 492 -38.03 55.46 20.29
N THR A 493 -36.70 55.63 20.45
CA THR A 493 -35.53 55.97 19.59
C THR A 493 -34.22 55.47 20.27
N PRO A 494 -33.05 55.38 19.61
CA PRO A 494 -31.82 54.73 20.14
C PRO A 494 -30.78 55.70 20.76
N THR A 495 -29.65 55.17 21.26
CA THR A 495 -28.27 55.77 21.16
C THR A 495 -27.17 54.70 21.40
N LEU A 496 -25.97 54.88 20.82
CA LEU A 496 -24.76 54.04 20.96
C LEU A 496 -23.61 54.83 21.63
N THR A 497 -22.82 54.20 22.51
CA THR A 497 -21.46 54.65 22.90
C THR A 497 -20.57 53.44 23.26
N ARG A 498 -19.23 53.55 23.20
CA ARG A 498 -18.30 52.41 23.28
C ARG A 498 -16.99 52.73 24.04
N THR A 499 -16.45 51.75 24.80
CA THR A 499 -15.04 51.66 25.29
C THR A 499 -14.56 52.75 26.30
N PRO A 500 -13.38 52.63 26.98
CA PRO A 500 -12.64 51.46 27.52
C PRO A 500 -12.03 51.67 28.96
N THR A 501 -11.14 50.75 29.40
CA THR A 501 -9.96 50.95 30.30
C THR A 501 -10.03 50.39 31.76
N ALA A 502 -8.85 50.03 32.31
CA ALA A 502 -8.61 49.29 33.58
C ALA A 502 -7.79 50.09 34.61
N THR A 503 -7.43 49.52 35.80
CA THR A 503 -6.09 49.59 36.47
C THR A 503 -6.00 49.08 37.94
N ARG A 504 -5.12 48.06 38.17
CA ARG A 504 -4.19 47.72 39.31
C ARG A 504 -4.57 47.85 40.83
N THR A 505 -4.51 46.69 41.52
CA THR A 505 -3.71 46.28 42.73
C THR A 505 -2.95 47.35 43.55
N PRO A 506 -3.01 47.40 44.92
CA PRO A 506 -2.08 46.61 45.78
C PRO A 506 -2.44 46.21 47.28
N THR A 507 -2.19 44.93 47.62
CA THR A 507 -1.45 44.31 48.78
C THR A 507 -1.71 44.56 50.31
N PHE A 508 -1.53 43.46 51.08
CA PHE A 508 -1.09 43.27 52.51
C PHE A 508 -2.05 43.30 53.73
N THR A 509 -1.97 42.23 54.56
CA THR A 509 -1.70 42.19 56.05
C THR A 509 -1.52 40.71 56.52
N ARG A 510 -1.02 40.40 57.74
CA ARG A 510 -0.42 39.10 58.13
C ARG A 510 -0.61 38.66 59.61
N THR A 511 -0.53 37.34 59.88
CA THR A 511 -0.28 36.65 61.20
C THR A 511 -1.42 36.67 62.25
N PRO A 512 -1.50 35.77 63.29
CA PRO A 512 -0.53 34.75 63.73
C PRO A 512 -1.01 33.29 64.06
N THR A 513 -0.05 32.38 63.84
CA THR A 513 0.35 31.08 64.48
C THR A 513 -0.38 30.47 65.69
N ARG A 514 -0.52 29.12 65.69
CA ARG A 514 -0.09 28.22 66.81
C ARG A 514 0.29 26.81 66.33
N THR A 515 1.02 26.04 67.18
CA THR A 515 1.84 24.87 66.78
C THR A 515 1.63 23.66 67.72
N ARG A 516 1.73 22.42 67.20
CA ARG A 516 2.21 21.22 67.95
C ARG A 516 2.86 20.19 67.00
N THR A 517 3.72 19.34 67.55
CA THR A 517 4.54 18.33 66.87
C THR A 517 4.55 17.01 67.67
N PRO A 518 4.68 15.85 67.01
CA PRO A 518 5.31 14.66 67.61
C PRO A 518 6.47 14.08 66.77
N THR A 519 7.31 13.26 67.42
CA THR A 519 8.64 12.84 66.95
C THR A 519 8.63 11.46 66.24
N ARG A 520 9.67 11.14 65.45
CA ARG A 520 9.87 9.81 64.81
C ARG A 520 10.81 8.92 65.65
N THR A 521 10.57 7.62 65.63
CA THR A 521 11.45 6.56 66.18
C THR A 521 11.99 5.69 65.03
N PRO A 522 13.26 5.24 65.04
CA PRO A 522 13.83 4.44 63.96
C PRO A 522 13.62 2.93 64.15
N THR A 523 13.57 2.19 63.03
CA THR A 523 13.61 0.71 62.98
C THR A 523 14.71 0.27 62.02
N ILE A 524 15.46 -0.77 62.39
CA ILE A 524 16.62 -1.26 61.62
C ILE A 524 16.18 -2.28 60.56
N THR A 525 16.62 -2.10 59.31
CA THR A 525 16.43 -3.06 58.22
C THR A 525 17.71 -3.88 57.99
N ARG A 526 17.57 -5.21 57.87
CA ARG A 526 18.70 -6.13 57.65
C ARG A 526 19.18 -6.13 56.20
N THR A 527 20.50 -6.19 56.01
CA THR A 527 21.15 -6.39 54.71
C THR A 527 20.91 -7.81 54.17
N PRO A 528 20.41 -7.99 52.93
CA PRO A 528 20.41 -9.28 52.24
C PRO A 528 21.80 -9.61 51.65
N THR A 529 22.20 -10.88 51.71
CA THR A 529 23.44 -11.37 51.10
C THR A 529 23.37 -11.31 49.56
N ALA A 530 24.48 -10.96 48.91
CA ALA A 530 24.55 -10.86 47.44
C ALA A 530 24.43 -12.23 46.75
N THR A 531 23.35 -12.44 46.00
CA THR A 531 23.20 -13.58 45.09
C THR A 531 23.99 -13.33 43.80
N ARG A 532 24.83 -14.28 43.40
CA ARG A 532 25.65 -14.22 42.18
C ARG A 532 24.77 -14.29 40.92
N THR A 533 24.40 -13.14 40.37
CA THR A 533 23.72 -13.02 39.07
C THR A 533 24.56 -13.65 37.97
N ARG A 534 23.95 -14.42 37.06
CA ARG A 534 24.63 -14.86 35.83
C ARG A 534 24.92 -13.65 34.95
N ILE A 535 26.05 -13.66 34.26
CA ILE A 535 26.31 -12.74 33.15
C ILE A 535 25.15 -12.92 32.15
N PRO A 536 24.51 -11.84 31.66
CA PRO A 536 23.48 -11.97 30.63
C PRO A 536 24.14 -12.51 29.36
N THR A 537 23.73 -13.72 28.94
CA THR A 537 24.04 -14.23 27.61
C THR A 537 23.50 -13.22 26.60
N ALA A 538 24.35 -12.74 25.69
CA ALA A 538 23.96 -11.74 24.71
C ALA A 538 22.71 -12.21 23.95
N THR A 539 21.67 -11.35 23.90
CA THR A 539 20.46 -11.63 23.14
C THR A 539 20.86 -11.97 21.70
N PRO A 540 20.46 -13.14 21.15
CA PRO A 540 20.88 -13.52 19.82
C PRO A 540 20.35 -12.49 18.82
N ALA A 541 21.24 -11.80 18.10
CA ALA A 541 20.84 -10.82 17.11
C ALA A 541 19.99 -11.51 16.03
N TYR A 542 18.84 -10.93 15.70
CA TYR A 542 18.01 -11.41 14.60
C TYR A 542 18.32 -10.61 13.32
N ARG A 543 18.22 -11.29 12.17
CA ARG A 543 18.36 -10.72 10.83
C ARG A 543 17.21 -11.22 9.96
N LEU A 544 16.89 -10.47 8.93
CA LEU A 544 15.99 -10.92 7.89
C LEU A 544 16.74 -11.85 6.93
N ILE A 545 16.03 -12.88 6.45
CA ILE A 545 16.45 -13.80 5.39
C ILE A 545 15.30 -13.98 4.41
N ASP A 546 15.62 -14.37 3.18
CA ASP A 546 14.63 -14.84 2.23
C ASP A 546 14.28 -16.31 2.51
N VAL A 547 13.04 -16.67 2.24
CA VAL A 547 12.56 -18.06 2.27
C VAL A 547 11.80 -18.32 0.99
N TYR A 548 12.35 -19.21 0.18
CA TYR A 548 11.92 -19.43 -1.20
C TYR A 548 10.86 -20.53 -1.27
N PHE A 549 9.75 -20.20 -1.93
CA PHE A 549 8.59 -21.05 -2.19
C PHE A 549 8.28 -21.04 -3.70
N VAL A 550 7.22 -21.72 -4.09
CA VAL A 550 6.69 -21.75 -5.47
C VAL A 550 5.38 -20.99 -5.56
N ASN A 551 5.21 -20.16 -6.58
CA ASN A 551 3.88 -19.69 -6.97
C ASN A 551 3.11 -20.85 -7.62
N LYS A 552 2.00 -21.26 -6.99
CA LYS A 552 1.22 -22.45 -7.38
C LYS A 552 0.76 -22.37 -8.84
N PHE A 553 0.16 -21.25 -9.24
CA PHE A 553 -0.36 -21.05 -10.60
C PHE A 553 0.74 -21.21 -11.66
N ARG A 554 1.92 -20.61 -11.43
CA ARG A 554 3.07 -20.74 -12.33
C ARG A 554 3.56 -22.19 -12.45
N TYR A 555 3.66 -22.92 -11.34
CA TYR A 555 4.12 -24.31 -11.35
C TYR A 555 3.11 -25.27 -11.99
N GLU A 556 1.82 -25.13 -11.67
CA GLU A 556 0.76 -25.97 -12.25
C GLU A 556 0.67 -25.80 -13.78
N ASN A 557 0.83 -24.57 -14.28
CA ASN A 557 0.78 -24.24 -15.72
C ASN A 557 2.14 -24.26 -16.44
N ASN A 558 3.23 -24.67 -15.78
CA ASN A 558 4.60 -24.70 -16.33
C ASN A 558 5.10 -23.35 -16.90
N LEU A 559 4.82 -22.25 -16.18
CA LEU A 559 5.24 -20.88 -16.52
C LEU A 559 6.40 -20.40 -15.60
N PRO A 560 7.68 -20.66 -15.94
CA PRO A 560 8.81 -20.19 -15.16
C PRO A 560 8.97 -18.65 -15.20
N PRO A 561 9.59 -18.02 -14.19
CA PRO A 561 10.16 -18.63 -12.98
C PRO A 561 9.09 -18.99 -11.95
N PHE A 562 9.13 -20.24 -11.46
CA PHE A 562 8.19 -20.74 -10.43
C PHE A 562 8.50 -20.16 -9.04
N VAL A 563 9.78 -19.87 -8.77
CA VAL A 563 10.30 -19.46 -7.48
C VAL A 563 9.85 -18.04 -7.11
N VAL A 564 9.47 -17.86 -5.84
CA VAL A 564 9.09 -16.61 -5.18
C VAL A 564 9.62 -16.63 -3.75
N ASN A 565 9.99 -15.48 -3.18
CA ASN A 565 10.54 -15.38 -1.82
C ASN A 565 9.61 -14.60 -0.87
N GLY A 566 9.47 -15.11 0.35
CA GLY A 566 8.91 -14.39 1.50
C GLY A 566 9.99 -14.18 2.56
N VAL A 567 9.99 -13.02 3.21
CA VAL A 567 11.03 -12.68 4.19
C VAL A 567 10.70 -13.26 5.58
N ARG A 568 11.71 -13.66 6.36
CA ARG A 568 11.57 -14.16 7.75
C ARG A 568 12.65 -13.64 8.69
N TRP A 569 12.32 -13.56 9.99
CA TRP A 569 13.28 -13.25 11.05
C TRP A 569 14.04 -14.51 11.52
N ALA A 570 15.33 -14.57 11.18
CA ALA A 570 16.25 -15.64 11.55
C ALA A 570 17.27 -15.21 12.61
N ARG A 571 17.89 -16.17 13.30
CA ARG A 571 18.99 -15.88 14.25
C ARG A 571 20.31 -15.75 13.49
N SER A 572 21.02 -14.63 13.68
CA SER A 572 22.22 -14.24 12.91
C SER A 572 23.37 -15.24 12.96
N ASN A 573 23.42 -16.12 13.96
CA ASN A 573 24.46 -17.13 14.12
C ASN A 573 24.13 -18.49 13.47
N VAL A 574 22.93 -18.66 12.90
CA VAL A 574 22.45 -19.92 12.29
C VAL A 574 21.54 -19.64 11.07
N LEU A 575 21.91 -18.69 10.21
CA LEU A 575 21.04 -18.22 9.11
C LEU A 575 20.66 -19.33 8.10
N PRO A 576 21.56 -20.21 7.60
CA PRO A 576 21.18 -21.27 6.66
C PRO A 576 20.25 -22.32 7.26
N GLN A 577 20.49 -22.72 8.52
CA GLN A 577 19.58 -23.57 9.29
C GLN A 577 18.22 -22.89 9.47
N SER A 578 18.20 -21.57 9.68
CA SER A 578 16.96 -20.81 9.82
C SER A 578 16.17 -20.78 8.52
N ALA A 579 16.81 -20.61 7.36
CA ALA A 579 16.13 -20.66 6.06
C ALA A 579 15.43 -22.01 5.84
N LEU A 580 16.12 -23.13 6.08
CA LEU A 580 15.48 -24.45 6.01
C LEU A 580 14.39 -24.65 7.07
N ASN A 581 14.59 -24.17 8.31
CA ASN A 581 13.59 -24.26 9.37
C ASN A 581 12.30 -23.49 9.04
N GLU A 582 12.40 -22.33 8.41
CA GLU A 582 11.23 -21.57 7.96
C GLU A 582 10.63 -22.17 6.68
N TYR A 583 11.45 -22.69 5.77
CA TYR A 583 10.99 -23.38 4.55
C TYR A 583 10.09 -24.57 4.88
N PHE A 584 10.51 -25.45 5.80
CA PHE A 584 9.74 -26.63 6.20
C PHE A 584 8.53 -26.34 7.11
N LYS A 585 8.31 -25.08 7.54
CA LYS A 585 6.98 -24.66 8.06
C LYS A 585 5.99 -24.36 6.93
N GLY A 586 6.50 -24.11 5.73
CA GLY A 586 5.73 -23.69 4.57
C GLY A 586 5.42 -22.19 4.51
N PRO A 587 4.73 -21.75 3.44
CA PRO A 587 4.32 -20.36 3.28
C PRO A 587 3.32 -19.94 4.37
N GLY A 588 3.46 -18.68 4.81
CA GLY A 588 2.58 -18.06 5.80
C GLY A 588 1.14 -17.88 5.27
N SER A 589 0.21 -17.52 6.15
CA SER A 589 -1.23 -17.43 5.80
C SER A 589 -1.50 -16.57 4.56
N THR A 590 -0.95 -15.34 4.52
CA THR A 590 -1.09 -14.43 3.37
C THR A 590 -0.43 -14.97 2.11
N GLU A 591 0.76 -15.55 2.22
CA GLU A 591 1.48 -16.14 1.07
C GLU A 591 0.68 -17.30 0.48
N ARG A 592 0.13 -18.17 1.33
CA ARG A 592 -0.65 -19.35 0.93
C ARG A 592 -2.03 -18.99 0.35
N PHE A 593 -2.77 -18.09 1.00
CA PHE A 593 -4.18 -17.82 0.69
C PHE A 593 -4.44 -16.54 -0.12
N SER A 594 -3.51 -15.59 -0.13
CA SER A 594 -3.62 -14.34 -0.91
C SER A 594 -2.67 -14.33 -2.11
N TYR A 595 -1.45 -14.86 -1.99
CA TYR A 595 -0.47 -14.88 -3.10
C TYR A 595 -0.39 -16.23 -3.84
N GLY A 596 -1.10 -17.25 -3.35
CA GLY A 596 -1.15 -18.59 -3.94
C GLY A 596 0.20 -19.33 -3.91
N TRP A 597 1.00 -19.14 -2.87
CA TRP A 597 2.31 -19.80 -2.73
C TRP A 597 2.18 -21.17 -2.06
N ILE A 598 3.05 -22.10 -2.47
CA ILE A 598 3.19 -23.46 -1.95
C ILE A 598 4.66 -23.81 -1.73
N ALA A 599 4.94 -24.71 -0.79
CA ALA A 599 6.22 -25.40 -0.71
C ALA A 599 6.08 -26.75 -1.44
N LEU A 600 7.12 -27.17 -2.18
CA LEU A 600 7.21 -28.52 -2.73
C LEU A 600 8.00 -29.38 -1.75
N TYR A 601 7.49 -30.55 -1.40
CA TYR A 601 8.08 -31.39 -0.35
C TYR A 601 8.48 -32.79 -0.82
N ASN A 602 7.88 -33.30 -1.91
CA ASN A 602 8.21 -34.61 -2.50
C ASN A 602 8.33 -35.73 -1.44
N GLY A 603 7.36 -35.80 -0.52
CA GLY A 603 7.29 -36.81 0.55
C GLY A 603 8.08 -36.51 1.82
N PHE A 604 9.06 -35.61 1.77
CA PHE A 604 9.82 -35.20 2.95
C PHE A 604 9.01 -34.27 3.86
N THR A 605 9.18 -34.45 5.17
CA THR A 605 8.51 -33.67 6.23
C THR A 605 9.46 -32.68 6.93
N GLY A 606 10.75 -32.75 6.62
CA GLY A 606 11.78 -31.92 7.20
C GLY A 606 13.17 -32.44 6.90
N TYR A 607 14.12 -32.09 7.78
CA TYR A 607 15.51 -32.54 7.72
C TYR A 607 16.02 -32.81 9.14
N SER A 608 16.82 -33.85 9.30
CA SER A 608 17.40 -34.28 10.58
C SER A 608 18.64 -33.45 10.94
N ARG A 609 19.38 -33.00 9.92
CA ARG A 609 20.71 -32.42 10.05
C ARG A 609 21.06 -31.56 8.85
N LEU A 610 21.64 -30.39 9.11
CA LEU A 610 22.40 -29.59 8.15
C LEU A 610 23.83 -29.49 8.66
N GLU A 611 24.81 -29.79 7.82
CA GLU A 611 26.23 -29.50 8.10
C GLU A 611 26.78 -28.58 7.02
N ILE A 612 27.61 -27.60 7.40
CA ILE A 612 28.29 -26.72 6.44
C ILE A 612 29.80 -26.87 6.67
N ARG A 613 30.49 -27.36 5.64
CA ARG A 613 31.94 -27.63 5.64
C ARG A 613 32.51 -27.10 4.33
N ASP A 614 33.56 -26.29 4.38
CA ASP A 614 34.27 -25.74 3.21
C ASP A 614 33.37 -25.09 2.14
N GLY A 615 32.26 -24.48 2.58
CA GLY A 615 31.25 -23.87 1.72
C GLY A 615 30.34 -24.85 0.97
N VAL A 616 30.19 -26.07 1.49
CA VAL A 616 29.28 -27.11 0.99
C VAL A 616 28.26 -27.45 2.08
N ALA A 617 26.97 -27.23 1.78
CA ALA A 617 25.87 -27.49 2.69
C ALA A 617 25.30 -28.90 2.50
N HIS A 618 25.38 -29.73 3.52
CA HIS A 618 24.96 -31.13 3.54
C HIS A 618 23.63 -31.27 4.30
N VAL A 619 22.54 -31.53 3.60
CA VAL A 619 21.15 -31.57 4.12
C VAL A 619 20.66 -33.01 4.13
N TYR A 620 20.37 -33.56 5.32
CA TYR A 620 19.85 -34.92 5.48
C TYR A 620 18.34 -34.88 5.72
N LEU A 621 17.55 -35.22 4.70
CA LEU A 621 16.09 -35.12 4.75
C LEU A 621 15.44 -36.21 5.62
N VAL A 622 14.18 -35.99 5.98
CA VAL A 622 13.36 -36.89 6.81
C VAL A 622 11.94 -36.95 6.23
N GLY A 623 11.32 -38.14 6.26
CA GLY A 623 10.09 -38.46 5.53
C GLY A 623 10.41 -39.36 4.34
N THR A 624 9.42 -40.11 3.85
CA THR A 624 9.64 -41.06 2.75
C THR A 624 9.57 -40.36 1.41
N CYS A 625 10.63 -40.47 0.62
CA CYS A 625 10.71 -39.78 -0.67
C CYS A 625 9.56 -40.18 -1.61
N THR A 626 8.84 -39.18 -2.15
CA THR A 626 7.71 -39.34 -3.08
C THR A 626 8.06 -38.63 -4.39
N PRO A 627 8.52 -39.37 -5.42
CA PRO A 627 9.01 -38.78 -6.67
C PRO A 627 7.89 -38.20 -7.55
N ASP A 628 8.23 -37.19 -8.36
CA ASP A 628 7.34 -36.46 -9.27
C ASP A 628 7.99 -36.39 -10.67
N GLU A 629 7.20 -36.48 -11.74
CA GLU A 629 7.67 -36.53 -13.14
C GLU A 629 8.02 -35.12 -13.68
N ARG A 630 8.78 -34.33 -12.91
CA ARG A 630 8.97 -32.89 -13.13
C ARG A 630 10.39 -32.39 -12.80
N ASP A 631 10.98 -31.68 -13.77
CA ASP A 631 12.30 -31.01 -13.73
C ASP A 631 12.57 -30.09 -12.53
N PHE A 632 11.53 -29.64 -11.81
CA PHE A 632 11.64 -28.72 -10.69
C PHE A 632 10.92 -29.28 -9.46
N ASN A 633 11.61 -29.38 -8.32
CA ASN A 633 11.08 -30.02 -7.11
C ASN A 633 11.64 -29.42 -5.80
N VAL A 634 11.44 -30.11 -4.66
CA VAL A 634 11.95 -29.68 -3.33
C VAL A 634 13.46 -29.41 -3.32
N ALA A 635 14.25 -30.09 -4.16
CA ALA A 635 15.69 -29.90 -4.21
C ALA A 635 16.10 -28.50 -4.69
N ASP A 636 15.39 -27.94 -5.68
CA ASP A 636 15.62 -26.59 -6.20
C ASP A 636 15.28 -25.53 -5.16
N LEU A 637 14.24 -25.78 -4.35
CA LEU A 637 13.83 -24.90 -3.26
C LEU A 637 14.78 -24.97 -2.07
N ILE A 638 15.24 -26.15 -1.65
CA ILE A 638 16.31 -26.30 -0.66
C ILE A 638 17.58 -25.57 -1.15
N SER A 639 17.93 -25.72 -2.42
CA SER A 639 19.09 -25.07 -3.03
C SER A 639 18.94 -23.55 -3.06
N SER A 640 17.77 -23.03 -3.44
CA SER A 640 17.46 -21.58 -3.40
C SER A 640 17.54 -21.02 -1.98
N ASN A 641 16.95 -21.72 -1.01
CA ASN A 641 16.97 -21.34 0.41
C ASN A 641 18.39 -21.33 1.02
N LEU A 642 19.34 -22.08 0.47
CA LEU A 642 20.73 -22.12 0.96
C LEU A 642 21.68 -21.21 0.16
N LYS A 643 21.52 -21.09 -1.16
CA LYS A 643 22.44 -20.32 -2.03
C LYS A 643 22.25 -18.80 -1.97
N GLN A 644 21.24 -18.30 -1.23
CA GLN A 644 21.21 -16.91 -0.81
C GLN A 644 22.41 -16.52 0.09
N PHE A 645 23.05 -17.49 0.75
CA PHE A 645 24.20 -17.25 1.62
C PHE A 645 25.49 -17.42 0.82
N PRO A 646 26.33 -16.37 0.66
CA PRO A 646 27.48 -16.40 -0.26
C PRO A 646 28.58 -17.40 0.14
N ASP A 647 28.58 -17.83 1.41
CA ASP A 647 29.48 -18.87 1.90
C ASP A 647 29.11 -20.28 1.37
N ILE A 648 27.88 -20.49 0.88
CA ILE A 648 27.39 -21.78 0.38
C ILE A 648 27.50 -21.84 -1.14
N ARG A 649 28.55 -22.51 -1.62
CA ARG A 649 28.84 -22.71 -3.04
C ARG A 649 28.03 -23.87 -3.62
N PHE A 650 27.92 -24.96 -2.87
CA PHE A 650 27.28 -26.22 -3.29
C PHE A 650 26.33 -26.77 -2.22
N VAL A 651 25.29 -27.47 -2.66
CA VAL A 651 24.28 -28.10 -1.79
C VAL A 651 24.19 -29.60 -2.07
N LYS A 652 24.49 -30.41 -1.05
CA LYS A 652 24.38 -31.86 -1.03
C LYS A 652 23.11 -32.25 -0.29
N ILE A 653 22.08 -32.68 -1.01
CA ILE A 653 20.83 -33.16 -0.45
C ILE A 653 20.89 -34.68 -0.39
N TYR A 654 20.59 -35.22 0.78
CA TYR A 654 20.54 -36.66 1.06
C TYR A 654 19.12 -37.08 1.43
N ASP A 655 18.70 -38.25 0.98
CA ASP A 655 17.42 -38.88 1.37
C ASP A 655 17.42 -39.39 2.81
N GLU A 656 16.30 -39.98 3.23
CA GLU A 656 16.09 -40.56 4.56
C GLU A 656 17.02 -41.74 4.88
N ASN A 657 17.68 -42.34 3.88
CA ASN A 657 18.66 -43.41 4.02
C ASN A 657 20.11 -42.89 3.97
N GLY A 658 20.31 -41.59 3.74
CA GLY A 658 21.64 -40.98 3.57
C GLY A 658 22.21 -41.13 2.15
N GLY A 659 21.38 -41.40 1.14
CA GLY A 659 21.80 -41.47 -0.26
C GLY A 659 21.91 -40.10 -0.94
N THR A 660 22.99 -39.87 -1.69
CA THR A 660 23.10 -38.79 -2.69
C THR A 660 24.06 -39.23 -3.79
N GLN A 661 23.86 -38.76 -5.03
CA GLN A 661 24.61 -39.29 -6.20
C GLN A 661 26.12 -38.96 -6.19
N SER A 662 26.50 -37.83 -5.60
CA SER A 662 27.88 -37.32 -5.66
C SER A 662 28.22 -36.62 -4.34
N PRO A 663 28.38 -37.37 -3.22
CA PRO A 663 28.62 -36.77 -1.90
C PRO A 663 29.87 -35.88 -1.89
N ASP A 664 30.98 -36.36 -2.44
CA ASP A 664 32.28 -35.69 -2.39
C ASP A 664 32.59 -34.81 -3.61
N GLY A 665 31.67 -34.70 -4.58
CA GLY A 665 31.86 -33.88 -5.77
C GLY A 665 31.84 -32.38 -5.46
N LEU A 666 32.53 -31.56 -6.25
CA LEU A 666 32.43 -30.10 -6.17
C LEU A 666 31.16 -29.63 -6.92
N SER A 667 30.00 -29.91 -6.34
CA SER A 667 28.74 -29.91 -7.09
C SER A 667 27.51 -29.84 -6.20
N ASP A 668 26.39 -29.36 -6.73
CA ASP A 668 25.09 -29.70 -6.16
C ASP A 668 24.80 -31.18 -6.44
N SER A 669 24.27 -31.90 -5.45
CA SER A 669 23.80 -33.29 -5.64
C SER A 669 22.54 -33.54 -4.84
N ILE A 670 21.71 -34.47 -5.33
CA ILE A 670 20.38 -34.78 -4.80
C ILE A 670 20.22 -36.30 -4.68
N PRO A 671 19.32 -36.82 -3.82
CA PRO A 671 19.09 -38.26 -3.74
C PRO A 671 18.44 -38.79 -5.02
N ALA A 672 18.58 -40.09 -5.25
CA ALA A 672 18.15 -40.74 -6.49
C ALA A 672 16.63 -40.65 -6.75
N CYS A 673 15.84 -40.33 -5.72
CA CYS A 673 14.39 -40.20 -5.77
C CYS A 673 13.88 -38.76 -6.00
N LEU A 674 14.73 -37.73 -5.79
CA LEU A 674 14.42 -36.30 -6.06
C LEU A 674 15.00 -35.79 -7.36
N GLN A 675 15.73 -36.66 -8.05
CA GLN A 675 15.92 -36.48 -9.47
C GLN A 675 14.54 -36.33 -10.17
N PRO A 676 14.43 -35.58 -11.30
CA PRO A 676 13.22 -35.30 -12.09
C PRO A 676 13.01 -36.15 -13.36
#